data_AF-A0A6G2QBN2-F1
#
_entry.id   AF-A0A6G2QBN2-F1
#
_cell.length_a   1.000
_cell.length_b   1.000
_cell.length_c   1.000
_cell.angle_alpha   90.00
_cell.angle_beta   90.00
_cell.angle_gamma   90.00
#
_symmetry.space_group_name_H-M   'P 1'
#
loop_
_entity.id
_entity.type
_entity.pdbx_description
1 polymer ?
#
loop_
_entity_poly.entity_id
_entity_poly.type
_entity_poly.pdbx_seq_one_letter_code
_entity_poly.pdbx_strand_id
1 'polypeptide(L)'
;MWDDAFPSFLIGLREGLEAGLIVSILVATLVRAEARSRLPQVWTGVLAAIAVAMSFGAVLTFTAASMPQTAQEAFGGVLSVIAVAFVTAMVFWMRRSARNLSSELKQKVTGALAMGSGMLILTSFLAVGREGLETALFLWTTAQAAGESAGPLTGAAIGLLLAAGLCWGLYRRVLKINLTKFFTATGVVLIVIAAGVLGYGLRDLQEGGVLPGKTAYAVDLAGSIDAGSWYSTLIQGVFNLMPTMTWLQVVAYVAYLAVVMTLFVRGVRVTAPKAKPEREPGTATQRSAGASGEGSAAPKPAARRRPVWVVPAAVVAVPAVLAGLFVALGRPKPAGDQTVAVSETDCGKGFTAPEPGRQTFQMHNTGRQASEVYLVDPSTNAVYGEIEGLAPGTTRDLVATIAGGTYAWRCVPASGKAVTSKAVTVTGGGAAKPVAPVSEQDLAAPLKSYKAYVGKGLDTLAGQTRTLQHDIEGGHLDRARTDWLTAHRTYASLGAAYGTFEDFDKKIDGRADGLPGGERDKDFSGFLRLEYGLWHGRSAKELTGPARQLSTDVAGLGKAFPSQDFDPGDLPLRAHEILENTLQFELTGDTDEGSGTNLATADANLAGTRELLTVLKPLLTDRAPKVLPTVDTDIDRVQKLLDAQHDGGHWTPVEKLSDADRRRLDGATGQLLEDLAPIPDLLEIRKSA
;
A
#
# COMPACT_ATOMS: atom_id res chain seq x y z
N MET A 1 -14.68 23.43 25.43
CA MET A 1 -14.51 23.82 24.00
C MET A 1 -13.06 23.71 23.54
N TRP A 2 -12.07 24.18 24.31
CA TRP A 2 -10.65 23.94 24.01
C TRP A 2 -10.18 22.51 24.28
N ASP A 3 -10.86 21.81 25.19
CA ASP A 3 -10.47 20.49 25.69
C ASP A 3 -10.58 19.40 24.61
N ASP A 4 -11.70 19.39 23.86
CA ASP A 4 -11.92 18.45 22.74
C ASP A 4 -11.24 18.91 21.44
N ALA A 5 -10.81 20.17 21.38
CA ALA A 5 -10.14 20.75 20.22
C ALA A 5 -8.63 20.51 20.22
N PHE A 6 -8.02 20.35 21.40
CA PHE A 6 -6.57 20.26 21.54
C PHE A 6 -5.93 19.04 20.85
N PRO A 7 -6.51 17.81 20.92
CA PRO A 7 -5.97 16.66 20.19
C PRO A 7 -5.97 16.86 18.67
N SER A 8 -7.11 17.29 18.13
CA SER A 8 -7.25 17.58 16.70
C SER A 8 -6.42 18.77 16.24
N PHE A 9 -6.18 19.76 17.12
CA PHE A 9 -5.24 20.85 16.89
C PHE A 9 -3.81 20.34 16.71
N LEU A 10 -3.34 19.45 17.58
CA LEU A 10 -1.99 18.89 17.47
C LEU A 10 -1.82 18.02 16.21
N ILE A 11 -2.86 17.24 15.86
CA ILE A 11 -2.90 16.47 14.62
C ILE A 11 -2.82 17.42 13.42
N GLY A 12 -3.74 18.39 13.31
CA GLY A 12 -3.76 19.36 12.21
C GLY A 12 -2.47 20.18 12.10
N LEU A 13 -1.86 20.55 13.24
CA LEU A 13 -0.60 21.27 13.27
C LEU A 13 0.56 20.41 12.75
N ARG A 14 0.62 19.13 13.12
CA ARG A 14 1.69 18.21 12.71
C ARG A 14 1.59 17.86 11.24
N GLU A 15 0.47 17.27 10.84
CA GLU A 15 0.29 16.78 9.47
C GLU A 15 0.31 17.96 8.48
N GLY A 16 -0.24 19.11 8.89
CA GLY A 16 -0.16 20.36 8.14
C GLY A 16 1.27 20.89 7.99
N LEU A 17 2.13 20.72 9.01
CA LEU A 17 3.55 21.10 8.93
C LEU A 17 4.34 20.16 8.03
N GLU A 18 4.04 18.86 8.04
CA GLU A 18 4.70 17.85 7.20
C GLU A 18 4.37 18.08 5.72
N ALA A 19 3.08 18.15 5.38
CA ALA A 19 2.62 18.49 4.04
C ALA A 19 3.11 19.88 3.61
N GLY A 20 2.98 20.87 4.50
CA GLY A 20 3.39 22.25 4.25
C GLY A 20 4.90 22.43 4.04
N LEU A 21 5.72 21.64 4.74
CA LEU A 21 7.16 21.64 4.54
C LEU A 21 7.50 21.14 3.13
N ILE A 22 6.92 20.01 2.70
CA ILE A 22 7.13 19.46 1.35
C ILE A 22 6.73 20.47 0.27
N VAL A 23 5.55 21.09 0.42
CA VAL A 23 5.08 22.15 -0.49
C VAL A 23 6.03 23.35 -0.46
N SER A 24 6.50 23.79 0.70
CA SER A 24 7.44 24.92 0.83
C SER A 24 8.77 24.65 0.12
N ILE A 25 9.23 23.40 0.11
CA ILE A 25 10.45 22.97 -0.58
C ILE A 25 10.23 23.03 -2.09
N LEU A 26 9.12 22.48 -2.59
CA LEU A 26 8.75 22.54 -4.02
C LEU A 26 8.58 23.98 -4.51
N VAL A 27 7.96 24.84 -3.70
CA VAL A 27 7.83 26.26 -4.01
C VAL A 27 9.20 26.95 -3.98
N ALA A 28 10.05 26.65 -2.99
CA ALA A 28 11.38 27.24 -2.88
C ALA A 28 12.30 26.82 -4.04
N THR A 29 12.23 25.57 -4.52
CA THR A 29 13.00 25.11 -5.69
C THR A 29 12.55 25.84 -6.96
N LEU A 30 11.24 25.92 -7.21
CA LEU A 30 10.69 26.62 -8.38
C LEU A 30 10.99 28.12 -8.37
N VAL A 31 10.95 28.76 -7.19
CA VAL A 31 11.26 30.20 -7.06
C VAL A 31 12.76 30.46 -7.22
N ARG A 32 13.64 29.61 -6.69
CA ARG A 32 15.10 29.73 -6.88
C ARG A 32 15.52 29.50 -8.33
N ALA A 33 14.79 28.67 -9.05
CA ALA A 33 15.00 28.37 -10.45
C ALA A 33 14.33 29.37 -11.42
N GLU A 34 13.80 30.49 -10.91
CA GLU A 34 13.06 31.51 -11.68
C GLU A 34 11.80 30.99 -12.43
N ALA A 35 11.39 29.74 -12.19
CA ALA A 35 10.25 29.08 -12.82
C ALA A 35 8.91 29.40 -12.12
N ARG A 36 8.68 30.67 -11.74
CA ARG A 36 7.46 31.08 -10.99
C ARG A 36 6.16 30.83 -11.76
N SER A 37 6.22 30.77 -13.09
CA SER A 37 5.09 30.43 -13.96
C SER A 37 4.55 29.01 -13.75
N ARG A 38 5.31 28.13 -13.08
CA ARG A 38 4.95 26.74 -12.78
C ARG A 38 4.30 26.55 -11.41
N LEU A 39 4.27 27.57 -10.57
CA LEU A 39 3.62 27.50 -9.24
C LEU A 39 2.15 27.06 -9.29
N PRO A 40 1.31 27.45 -10.28
CA PRO A 40 -0.06 26.96 -10.35
C PRO A 40 -0.17 25.43 -10.42
N GLN A 41 0.82 24.74 -10.99
CA GLN A 41 0.82 23.27 -11.10
C GLN A 41 0.97 22.59 -9.73
N VAL A 42 1.83 23.14 -8.86
CA VAL A 42 1.95 22.68 -7.48
C VAL A 42 0.61 22.86 -6.75
N TRP A 43 -0.03 24.03 -6.92
CA TRP A 43 -1.33 24.29 -6.29
C TRP A 43 -2.45 23.40 -6.85
N THR A 44 -2.42 23.02 -8.13
CA THR A 44 -3.37 22.04 -8.68
C THR A 44 -3.24 20.68 -7.98
N GLY A 45 -2.03 20.19 -7.76
CA GLY A 45 -1.81 18.91 -7.06
C GLY A 45 -2.23 18.99 -5.59
N VAL A 46 -1.88 20.08 -4.90
CA VAL A 46 -2.29 20.33 -3.51
C VAL A 46 -3.82 20.37 -3.37
N LEU A 47 -4.52 21.09 -4.25
CA LEU A 47 -5.99 21.18 -4.21
C LEU A 47 -6.67 19.84 -4.51
N ALA A 48 -6.13 19.07 -5.46
CA ALA A 48 -6.61 17.72 -5.75
C ALA A 48 -6.44 16.78 -4.55
N ALA A 49 -5.30 16.86 -3.85
CA ALA A 49 -5.03 16.08 -2.66
C ALA A 49 -5.99 16.40 -1.51
N ILE A 50 -6.23 17.69 -1.27
CA ILE A 50 -7.20 18.15 -0.26
C ILE A 50 -8.61 17.65 -0.60
N ALA A 51 -9.01 17.68 -1.88
CA ALA A 51 -10.31 17.17 -2.31
C ALA A 51 -10.47 15.67 -2.04
N VAL A 52 -9.43 14.86 -2.30
CA VAL A 52 -9.42 13.42 -2.02
C VAL A 52 -9.48 13.16 -0.52
N ALA A 53 -8.70 13.87 0.30
CA ALA A 53 -8.72 13.74 1.75
C ALA A 53 -10.09 14.07 2.36
N MET A 54 -10.74 15.14 1.90
CA MET A 54 -12.10 15.50 2.32
C MET A 54 -13.12 14.43 1.88
N SER A 55 -12.99 13.91 0.66
CA SER A 55 -13.87 12.87 0.14
C SER A 55 -13.72 11.57 0.94
N PHE A 56 -12.51 11.20 1.30
CA PHE A 56 -12.22 10.04 2.14
C PHE A 56 -12.84 10.18 3.53
N GLY A 57 -12.66 11.33 4.21
CA GLY A 57 -13.31 11.61 5.49
C GLY A 57 -14.85 11.58 5.41
N ALA A 58 -15.41 12.07 4.30
CA ALA A 58 -16.85 12.00 4.04
C ALA A 58 -17.32 10.55 3.88
N VAL A 59 -16.62 9.73 3.08
CA VAL A 59 -16.93 8.30 2.91
C VAL A 59 -16.90 7.56 4.24
N LEU A 60 -15.89 7.78 5.09
CA LEU A 60 -15.84 7.18 6.43
C LEU A 60 -17.05 7.57 7.29
N THR A 61 -17.41 8.85 7.28
CA THR A 61 -18.54 9.37 8.06
C THR A 61 -19.88 8.81 7.58
N PHE A 62 -20.12 8.78 6.27
CA PHE A 62 -21.38 8.27 5.71
C PHE A 62 -21.47 6.74 5.78
N THR A 63 -20.35 6.03 5.68
CA THR A 63 -20.28 4.57 5.83
C THR A 63 -20.62 4.18 7.27
N ALA A 64 -20.04 4.86 8.27
CA ALA A 64 -20.35 4.60 9.67
C ALA A 64 -21.80 4.98 10.03
N ALA A 65 -22.34 6.08 9.48
CA ALA A 65 -23.72 6.49 9.69
C ALA A 65 -24.77 5.56 9.07
N SER A 66 -24.34 4.66 8.15
CA SER A 66 -25.21 3.70 7.48
C SER A 66 -25.23 2.31 8.15
N MET A 67 -24.47 2.12 9.24
CA MET A 67 -24.37 0.86 9.98
C MET A 67 -25.35 0.80 11.17
N PRO A 68 -25.80 -0.40 11.59
CA PRO A 68 -26.49 -0.59 12.86
C PRO A 68 -25.61 -0.18 14.05
N GLN A 69 -26.21 0.33 15.13
CA GLN A 69 -25.50 0.93 16.27
C GLN A 69 -24.40 0.02 16.86
N THR A 70 -24.63 -1.29 16.96
CA THR A 70 -23.64 -2.25 17.47
C THR A 70 -22.45 -2.45 16.51
N ALA A 71 -22.69 -2.38 15.20
CA ALA A 71 -21.64 -2.47 14.19
C ALA A 71 -20.88 -1.14 14.07
N GLN A 72 -21.55 -0.02 14.30
CA GLN A 72 -20.92 1.30 14.36
C GLN A 72 -19.94 1.41 15.54
N GLU A 73 -20.34 0.91 16.72
CA GLU A 73 -19.46 0.82 17.90
C GLU A 73 -18.28 -0.13 17.62
N ALA A 74 -18.52 -1.34 17.10
CA ALA A 74 -17.42 -2.25 16.74
C ALA A 74 -16.47 -1.66 15.67
N PHE A 75 -17.01 -0.99 14.65
CA PHE A 75 -16.25 -0.36 13.57
C PHE A 75 -15.41 0.83 14.08
N GLY A 76 -15.99 1.70 14.92
CA GLY A 76 -15.28 2.78 15.58
C GLY A 76 -14.17 2.27 16.51
N GLY A 77 -14.43 1.17 17.21
CA GLY A 77 -13.46 0.49 18.07
C GLY A 77 -12.26 -0.09 17.31
N VAL A 78 -12.50 -0.83 16.22
CA VAL A 78 -11.44 -1.39 15.36
C VAL A 78 -10.59 -0.27 14.73
N LEU A 79 -11.24 0.76 14.17
CA LEU A 79 -10.52 1.88 13.55
C LEU A 79 -9.69 2.68 14.57
N SER A 80 -10.14 2.79 15.82
CA SER A 80 -9.37 3.42 16.90
C SER A 80 -8.11 2.63 17.23
N VAL A 81 -8.17 1.29 17.25
CA VAL A 81 -6.99 0.44 17.46
C VAL A 81 -6.01 0.55 16.30
N ILE A 82 -6.50 0.53 15.06
CA ILE A 82 -5.68 0.74 13.86
C ILE A 82 -5.01 2.12 13.92
N ALA A 83 -5.77 3.18 14.19
CA ALA A 83 -5.24 4.53 14.31
C ALA A 83 -4.12 4.63 15.35
N VAL A 84 -4.27 3.99 16.52
CA VAL A 84 -3.21 3.96 17.55
C VAL A 84 -1.95 3.24 17.06
N ALA A 85 -2.08 2.14 16.30
CA ALA A 85 -0.93 1.46 15.72
C ALA A 85 -0.18 2.36 14.71
N PHE A 86 -0.92 3.04 13.82
CA PHE A 86 -0.37 3.99 12.86
C PHE A 86 0.30 5.20 13.54
N VAL A 87 -0.37 5.84 14.52
CA VAL A 87 0.21 6.96 15.28
C VAL A 87 1.50 6.53 15.96
N THR A 88 1.52 5.34 16.58
CA THR A 88 2.71 4.81 17.25
C THR A 88 3.85 4.62 16.26
N ALA A 89 3.60 3.93 15.14
CA ALA A 89 4.59 3.71 14.09
C ALA A 89 5.14 5.04 13.56
N MET A 90 4.28 6.03 13.32
CA MET A 90 4.68 7.32 12.78
C MET A 90 5.49 8.17 13.76
N VAL A 91 5.17 8.13 15.06
CA VAL A 91 5.95 8.82 16.10
C VAL A 91 7.39 8.28 16.15
N PHE A 92 7.59 6.98 15.96
CA PHE A 92 8.94 6.39 15.86
C PHE A 92 9.62 6.67 14.51
N TRP A 93 8.87 6.61 13.40
CA TRP A 93 9.37 6.89 12.05
C TRP A 93 9.87 8.33 11.91
N MET A 94 9.05 9.32 12.30
CA MET A 94 9.43 10.74 12.22
C MET A 94 10.65 11.07 13.06
N ARG A 95 10.77 10.46 14.25
CA ARG A 95 11.93 10.66 15.10
C ARG A 95 13.23 10.20 14.42
N ARG A 96 13.17 9.18 13.56
CA ARG A 96 14.26 8.74 12.69
C ARG A 96 14.47 9.72 11.52
N SER A 97 13.40 10.10 10.82
CA SER A 97 13.46 11.00 9.64
C SER A 97 13.90 12.44 9.95
N ALA A 98 13.56 12.99 11.13
CA ALA A 98 13.92 14.36 11.53
C ALA A 98 15.44 14.62 11.59
N ARG A 99 16.26 13.55 11.58
CA ARG A 99 17.73 13.62 11.55
C ARG A 99 18.32 13.73 10.14
N ASN A 100 17.60 13.23 9.12
CA ASN A 100 18.09 13.11 7.74
C ASN A 100 17.44 14.13 6.78
N LEU A 101 16.37 14.80 7.21
CA LEU A 101 15.66 15.80 6.39
C LEU A 101 16.61 16.84 5.77
N SER A 102 17.58 17.35 6.52
CA SER A 102 18.47 18.41 6.01
C SER A 102 19.43 17.96 4.91
N SER A 103 19.76 16.67 4.80
CA SER A 103 20.66 16.15 3.75
C SER A 103 19.91 15.78 2.49
N GLU A 104 18.75 15.12 2.61
CA GLU A 104 17.88 14.80 1.47
C GLU A 104 17.36 16.06 0.75
N LEU A 105 17.12 17.13 1.52
CA LEU A 105 16.69 18.41 1.00
C LEU A 105 17.74 19.12 0.16
N LYS A 106 19.03 18.88 0.39
CA LYS A 106 20.09 19.43 -0.47
C LYS A 106 20.21 18.64 -1.78
N GLN A 107 19.91 17.35 -1.76
CA GLN A 107 20.10 16.43 -2.89
C GLN A 107 18.94 16.51 -3.90
N LYS A 108 17.69 16.67 -3.43
CA LYS A 108 16.48 16.78 -4.28
C LYS A 108 16.29 18.14 -4.96
N VAL A 109 17.00 19.20 -4.51
CA VAL A 109 16.97 20.54 -5.11
C VAL A 109 17.60 20.56 -6.51
N THR A 110 18.52 19.64 -6.80
CA THR A 110 19.25 19.55 -8.07
C THR A 110 18.45 18.88 -9.20
N GLY A 111 17.44 18.05 -8.88
CA GLY A 111 16.60 17.34 -9.88
C GLY A 111 15.30 18.04 -10.25
N ALA A 112 14.86 19.05 -9.48
CA ALA A 112 13.54 19.67 -9.64
C ALA A 112 13.37 20.52 -10.92
N LEU A 113 14.46 20.80 -11.64
CA LEU A 113 14.46 21.63 -12.85
C LEU A 113 14.14 20.88 -14.14
N ALA A 114 14.14 19.54 -14.12
CA ALA A 114 13.89 18.70 -15.30
C ALA A 114 12.42 18.24 -15.47
N MET A 115 11.53 18.50 -14.50
CA MET A 115 10.17 17.96 -14.48
C MET A 115 9.20 18.70 -15.42
N GLY A 116 8.37 17.95 -16.16
CA GLY A 116 7.22 18.48 -16.90
C GLY A 116 6.08 18.95 -15.97
N SER A 117 5.16 19.76 -16.49
CA SER A 117 4.05 20.35 -15.71
C SER A 117 3.12 19.32 -15.06
N GLY A 118 2.94 18.15 -15.66
CA GLY A 118 2.12 17.06 -15.09
C GLY A 118 2.78 16.35 -13.90
N MET A 119 4.10 16.18 -13.93
CA MET A 119 4.84 15.54 -12.84
C MET A 119 4.84 16.42 -11.58
N LEU A 120 4.95 17.75 -11.73
CA LEU A 120 4.83 18.66 -10.59
C LEU A 120 3.45 18.59 -9.92
N ILE A 121 2.38 18.41 -10.69
CA ILE A 121 1.02 18.18 -10.16
C ILE A 121 0.98 16.85 -9.42
N LEU A 122 1.48 15.77 -10.02
CA LEU A 122 1.45 14.43 -9.41
C LEU A 122 2.30 14.35 -8.14
N THR A 123 3.52 14.89 -8.15
CA THR A 123 4.41 14.89 -6.98
C THR A 123 3.81 15.68 -5.82
N SER A 124 3.22 16.84 -6.09
CA SER A 124 2.54 17.63 -5.05
C SER A 124 1.24 16.97 -4.58
N PHE A 125 0.50 16.30 -5.48
CA PHE A 125 -0.68 15.51 -5.14
C PHE A 125 -0.34 14.32 -4.24
N LEU A 126 0.62 13.48 -4.61
CA LEU A 126 0.98 12.29 -3.82
C LEU A 126 1.59 12.68 -2.47
N ALA A 127 2.45 13.69 -2.46
CA ALA A 127 3.08 14.17 -1.23
C ALA A 127 2.07 14.74 -0.24
N VAL A 128 1.08 15.52 -0.69
CA VAL A 128 0.04 16.09 0.20
C VAL A 128 -1.09 15.09 0.43
N GLY A 129 -1.37 14.21 -0.53
CA GLY A 129 -2.47 13.25 -0.50
C GLY A 129 -2.28 12.18 0.56
N ARG A 130 -1.06 11.68 0.72
CA ARG A 130 -0.72 10.75 1.81
C ARG A 130 -0.98 11.38 3.18
N GLU A 131 -0.38 12.53 3.44
CA GLU A 131 -0.53 13.26 4.71
C GLU A 131 -1.99 13.68 4.94
N GLY A 132 -2.72 14.03 3.87
CA GLY A 132 -4.13 14.40 3.92
C GLY A 132 -5.06 13.23 4.26
N LEU A 133 -4.81 12.03 3.71
CA LEU A 133 -5.57 10.82 4.03
C LEU A 133 -5.33 10.37 5.48
N GLU A 134 -4.07 10.43 5.93
CA GLU A 134 -3.70 10.16 7.33
C GLU A 134 -4.37 11.17 8.27
N THR A 135 -4.33 12.47 7.95
CA THR A 135 -5.04 13.52 8.69
C THR A 135 -6.53 13.24 8.79
N ALA A 136 -7.17 12.87 7.67
CA ALA A 136 -8.61 12.58 7.63
C ALA A 136 -8.98 11.38 8.52
N LEU A 137 -8.17 10.31 8.51
CA LEU A 137 -8.37 9.13 9.35
C LEU A 137 -8.23 9.45 10.85
N PHE A 138 -7.19 10.19 11.23
CA PHE A 138 -6.95 10.56 12.63
C PHE A 138 -7.97 11.54 13.16
N LEU A 139 -8.37 12.54 12.35
CA LEU A 139 -9.41 13.47 12.75
C LEU A 139 -10.77 12.78 12.88
N TRP A 140 -11.09 11.83 12.00
CA TRP A 140 -12.34 11.08 12.08
C TRP A 140 -12.42 10.21 13.35
N THR A 141 -11.36 9.46 13.67
CA THR A 141 -11.30 8.64 14.90
C THR A 141 -11.33 9.49 16.17
N THR A 142 -10.62 10.63 16.18
CA THR A 142 -10.64 11.58 17.31
C THR A 142 -12.01 12.25 17.45
N ALA A 143 -12.69 12.57 16.34
CA ALA A 143 -14.02 13.16 16.36
C ALA A 143 -15.07 12.17 16.90
N GLN A 144 -15.00 10.89 16.52
CA GLN A 144 -15.85 9.83 17.08
C GLN A 144 -15.68 9.72 18.60
N ALA A 145 -14.43 9.78 19.09
CA ALA A 145 -14.14 9.75 20.52
C ALA A 145 -14.65 10.98 21.29
N ALA A 146 -14.84 12.12 20.63
CA ALA A 146 -15.27 13.38 21.23
C ALA A 146 -16.80 13.64 21.14
N GLY A 147 -17.57 12.72 20.55
CA GLY A 147 -19.04 12.81 20.44
C GLY A 147 -19.55 13.97 19.58
N GLU A 148 -20.74 14.51 19.90
CA GLU A 148 -21.40 15.59 19.13
C GLU A 148 -20.73 16.99 19.24
N SER A 149 -19.47 17.08 19.68
CA SER A 149 -18.79 18.36 19.87
C SER A 149 -18.18 18.91 18.57
N ALA A 150 -18.28 20.23 18.36
CA ALA A 150 -17.58 20.92 17.26
C ALA A 150 -16.08 21.17 17.55
N GLY A 151 -15.59 20.73 18.71
CA GLY A 151 -14.21 20.91 19.18
C GLY A 151 -13.16 20.33 18.23
N PRO A 152 -13.25 19.05 17.82
CA PRO A 152 -12.28 18.41 16.94
C PRO A 152 -12.08 19.15 15.61
N LEU A 153 -13.17 19.58 14.96
CA LEU A 153 -13.10 20.28 13.68
C LEU A 153 -12.47 21.67 13.83
N THR A 154 -12.83 22.41 14.88
CA THR A 154 -12.26 23.74 15.15
C THR A 154 -10.79 23.66 15.54
N GLY A 155 -10.42 22.66 16.34
CA GLY A 155 -9.03 22.36 16.70
C GLY A 155 -8.17 22.08 15.47
N ALA A 156 -8.61 21.14 14.63
CA ALA A 156 -7.93 20.79 13.38
C ALA A 156 -7.72 22.01 12.47
N ALA A 157 -8.76 22.83 12.30
CA ALA A 157 -8.68 24.04 11.49
C ALA A 157 -7.63 25.03 12.03
N ILE A 158 -7.61 25.27 13.35
CA ILE A 158 -6.60 26.15 13.98
C ILE A 158 -5.19 25.57 13.79
N GLY A 159 -5.02 24.26 13.95
CA GLY A 159 -3.74 23.57 13.75
C GLY A 159 -3.21 23.73 12.34
N LEU A 160 -4.05 23.49 11.33
CA LEU A 160 -3.70 23.64 9.91
C LEU A 160 -3.37 25.10 9.54
N LEU A 161 -4.12 26.07 10.09
CA LEU A 161 -3.85 27.50 9.87
C LEU A 161 -2.50 27.91 10.48
N LEU A 162 -2.21 27.44 11.70
CA LEU A 162 -0.93 27.70 12.36
C LEU A 162 0.23 27.04 11.61
N ALA A 163 0.05 25.80 11.14
CA ALA A 163 1.02 25.10 10.30
C ALA A 163 1.34 25.86 9.01
N ALA A 164 0.30 26.34 8.31
CA ALA A 164 0.47 27.16 7.11
C ALA A 164 1.25 28.46 7.41
N GLY A 165 0.96 29.13 8.52
CA GLY A 165 1.69 30.30 8.99
C GLY A 165 3.17 30.02 9.31
N LEU A 166 3.45 28.90 9.97
CA LEU A 166 4.81 28.45 10.28
C LEU A 166 5.60 28.10 9.01
N CYS A 167 5.01 27.37 8.07
CA CYS A 167 5.62 27.06 6.77
C CYS A 167 5.92 28.33 5.97
N TRP A 168 5.01 29.31 5.98
CA TRP A 168 5.23 30.61 5.37
C TRP A 168 6.39 31.38 6.03
N GLY A 169 6.48 31.36 7.36
CA GLY A 169 7.58 31.96 8.12
C GLY A 169 8.94 31.30 7.89
N LEU A 170 8.96 29.96 7.75
CA LEU A 170 10.14 29.19 7.37
C LEU A 170 10.58 29.50 5.93
N TYR A 171 9.64 29.60 4.99
CA TYR A 171 9.91 29.99 3.60
C TYR A 171 10.55 31.39 3.51
N ARG A 172 10.07 32.36 4.31
CA ARG A 172 10.66 33.71 4.38
C ARG A 172 11.97 33.79 5.18
N ARG A 173 12.50 32.67 5.70
CA ARG A 173 13.70 32.59 6.57
C ARG A 173 13.60 33.42 7.86
N VAL A 174 12.38 33.72 8.32
CA VAL A 174 12.14 34.53 9.53
C VAL A 174 12.20 33.66 10.80
N LEU A 175 11.91 32.35 10.68
CA LEU A 175 11.86 31.42 11.80
C LEU A 175 13.05 30.43 11.78
N LYS A 176 13.77 30.30 12.90
CA LYS A 176 14.79 29.26 13.13
C LYS A 176 14.26 28.27 14.19
N ILE A 177 13.50 27.28 13.76
CA ILE A 177 12.91 26.26 14.66
C ILE A 177 13.79 25.01 14.67
N ASN A 178 14.08 24.48 15.87
CA ASN A 178 14.73 23.17 16.00
C ASN A 178 13.68 22.07 15.84
N LEU A 179 13.55 21.54 14.63
CA LEU A 179 12.55 20.53 14.25
C LEU A 179 12.61 19.28 15.15
N THR A 180 13.82 18.85 15.55
CA THR A 180 13.98 17.70 16.44
C THR A 180 13.33 17.92 17.80
N LYS A 181 13.50 19.12 18.41
CA LYS A 181 12.85 19.45 19.69
C LYS A 181 11.34 19.56 19.56
N PHE A 182 10.87 20.17 18.46
CA PHE A 182 9.45 20.32 18.18
C PHE A 182 8.77 18.94 18.06
N PHE A 183 9.26 18.06 17.18
CA PHE A 183 8.70 16.72 16.99
C PHE A 183 8.85 15.81 18.22
N THR A 184 9.90 16.00 19.03
CA THR A 184 10.03 15.26 20.29
C THR A 184 8.95 15.68 21.30
N ALA A 185 8.68 16.99 21.43
CA ALA A 185 7.68 17.50 22.34
C ALA A 185 6.25 17.10 21.91
N THR A 186 5.93 17.26 20.62
CA THR A 186 4.62 16.85 20.09
C THR A 186 4.43 15.33 20.12
N GLY A 187 5.50 14.55 19.90
CA GLY A 187 5.47 13.09 20.00
C GLY A 187 5.12 12.57 21.41
N VAL A 188 5.65 13.18 22.48
CA VAL A 188 5.27 12.82 23.86
C VAL A 188 3.78 13.02 24.10
N VAL A 189 3.23 14.15 23.64
CA VAL A 189 1.82 14.48 23.82
C VAL A 189 0.92 13.52 23.03
N LEU A 190 1.31 13.16 21.79
CA LEU A 190 0.55 12.21 20.98
C LEU A 190 0.51 10.80 21.57
N ILE A 191 1.58 10.34 22.24
CA ILE A 191 1.58 9.04 22.93
C ILE A 191 0.53 9.03 24.05
N VAL A 192 0.37 10.14 24.77
CA VAL A 192 -0.64 10.26 25.84
C VAL A 192 -2.05 10.24 25.26
N ILE A 193 -2.28 10.97 24.16
CA ILE A 193 -3.58 10.99 23.47
C ILE A 193 -3.93 9.60 22.90
N ALA A 194 -2.95 8.93 22.28
CA ALA A 194 -3.12 7.59 21.72
C ALA A 194 -3.50 6.55 22.79
N ALA A 195 -2.98 6.68 24.01
CA ALA A 195 -3.41 5.84 25.14
C ALA A 195 -4.91 6.02 25.45
N GLY A 196 -5.40 7.27 25.39
CA GLY A 196 -6.81 7.60 25.56
C GLY A 196 -7.70 7.05 24.44
N VAL A 197 -7.32 7.24 23.18
CA VAL A 197 -8.03 6.70 22.01
C VAL A 197 -8.08 5.17 22.05
N LEU A 198 -7.03 4.51 22.52
CA LEU A 198 -7.03 3.05 22.74
C LEU A 198 -8.05 2.64 23.81
N GLY A 199 -8.10 3.36 24.94
CA GLY A 199 -9.08 3.11 26.00
C GLY A 199 -10.53 3.31 25.53
N TYR A 200 -10.79 4.29 24.68
CA TYR A 200 -12.10 4.51 24.05
C TYR A 200 -12.43 3.39 23.05
N GLY A 201 -11.52 3.07 22.12
CA GLY A 201 -11.75 2.02 21.13
C GLY A 201 -12.02 0.64 21.75
N LEU A 202 -11.37 0.31 22.87
CA LEU A 202 -11.65 -0.92 23.62
C LEU A 202 -13.03 -0.91 24.28
N ARG A 203 -13.56 0.25 24.67
CA ARG A 203 -14.93 0.39 25.19
C ARG A 203 -15.94 0.10 24.10
N ASP A 204 -15.77 0.72 22.93
CA ASP A 204 -16.65 0.54 21.78
C ASP A 204 -16.65 -0.92 21.29
N LEU A 205 -15.50 -1.62 21.38
CA LEU A 205 -15.42 -3.06 21.14
C LEU A 205 -16.15 -3.90 22.21
N GLN A 206 -16.23 -3.43 23.47
CA GLN A 206 -17.03 -4.07 24.51
C GLN A 206 -18.54 -3.81 24.34
N GLU A 207 -18.94 -2.65 23.80
CA GLU A 207 -20.35 -2.30 23.52
C GLU A 207 -20.89 -3.00 22.28
N GLY A 208 -20.08 -3.04 21.22
CA GLY A 208 -20.34 -3.83 20.01
C GLY A 208 -20.28 -5.35 20.20
N GLY A 209 -20.00 -5.82 21.44
CA GLY A 209 -20.02 -7.24 21.80
C GLY A 209 -18.81 -8.05 21.31
N VAL A 210 -17.78 -7.39 20.77
CA VAL A 210 -16.54 -8.01 20.29
C VAL A 210 -15.64 -8.45 21.46
N LEU A 211 -15.62 -7.69 22.56
CA LEU A 211 -14.84 -7.97 23.75
C LEU A 211 -15.72 -8.17 25.00
N PRO A 212 -15.42 -9.16 25.87
CA PRO A 212 -16.18 -9.38 27.10
C PRO A 212 -15.91 -8.30 28.16
N GLY A 213 -16.77 -8.23 29.18
CA GLY A 213 -16.55 -7.39 30.37
C GLY A 213 -17.22 -6.01 30.37
N LYS A 214 -18.29 -5.82 29.60
CA LYS A 214 -19.05 -4.54 29.55
C LYS A 214 -19.59 -4.01 30.89
N THR A 215 -19.67 -4.86 31.93
CA THR A 215 -20.13 -4.48 33.28
C THR A 215 -19.02 -4.54 34.35
N ALA A 216 -17.77 -4.82 33.95
CA ALA A 216 -16.64 -4.99 34.87
C ALA A 216 -15.91 -3.65 35.11
N TYR A 217 -16.53 -2.77 35.87
CA TYR A 217 -15.99 -1.44 36.20
C TYR A 217 -14.81 -1.51 37.18
N ALA A 218 -13.73 -0.80 36.85
CA ALA A 218 -12.56 -0.60 37.72
C ALA A 218 -12.62 0.75 38.43
N VAL A 219 -13.17 1.75 37.75
CA VAL A 219 -13.39 3.11 38.25
C VAL A 219 -14.85 3.45 37.98
N ASP A 220 -15.61 3.71 39.04
CA ASP A 220 -16.98 4.24 38.96
C ASP A 220 -17.08 5.45 39.88
N LEU A 221 -16.87 6.63 39.28
CA LEU A 221 -16.91 7.92 39.97
C LEU A 221 -18.20 8.70 39.65
N ALA A 222 -19.19 8.04 39.01
CA ALA A 222 -20.42 8.68 38.53
C ALA A 222 -21.25 9.33 39.66
N GLY A 223 -21.09 8.87 40.90
CA GLY A 223 -21.75 9.44 42.08
C GLY A 223 -21.00 10.56 42.79
N SER A 224 -19.73 10.84 42.46
CA SER A 224 -18.85 11.78 43.19
C SER A 224 -18.26 12.90 42.32
N ILE A 225 -18.24 12.73 41.01
CA ILE A 225 -17.70 13.71 40.05
C ILE A 225 -18.82 14.12 39.10
N ASP A 226 -19.10 15.42 39.05
CA ASP A 226 -20.03 15.99 38.06
C ASP A 226 -19.38 15.91 36.67
N ALA A 227 -19.95 15.07 35.80
CA ALA A 227 -19.48 14.86 34.43
C ALA A 227 -19.47 16.16 33.60
N GLY A 228 -20.29 17.16 33.96
CA GLY A 228 -20.34 18.47 33.32
C GLY A 228 -19.34 19.50 33.84
N SER A 229 -18.50 19.16 34.82
CA SER A 229 -17.54 20.11 35.39
C SER A 229 -16.39 20.43 34.43
N TRP A 230 -15.90 21.67 34.45
CA TRP A 230 -14.84 22.09 33.51
C TRP A 230 -13.56 21.23 33.60
N TYR A 231 -13.25 20.67 34.77
CA TYR A 231 -12.07 19.84 34.97
C TYR A 231 -12.30 18.39 34.52
N SER A 232 -13.53 17.85 34.63
CA SER A 232 -13.86 16.52 34.08
C SER A 232 -13.88 16.56 32.56
N THR A 233 -14.42 17.62 31.96
CA THR A 233 -14.38 17.84 30.51
C THR A 233 -12.95 18.05 30.01
N LEU A 234 -12.10 18.75 30.77
CA LEU A 234 -10.66 18.90 30.44
C LEU A 234 -9.92 17.56 30.47
N ILE A 235 -10.13 16.75 31.50
CA ILE A 235 -9.50 15.44 31.65
C ILE A 235 -10.00 14.47 30.58
N GLN A 236 -11.29 14.50 30.28
CA GLN A 236 -11.91 13.69 29.23
C GLN A 236 -11.45 14.13 27.83
N GLY A 237 -11.42 15.42 27.52
CA GLY A 237 -10.99 15.91 26.21
C GLY A 237 -9.50 15.68 25.93
N VAL A 238 -8.63 15.83 26.93
CA VAL A 238 -7.17 15.72 26.75
C VAL A 238 -6.64 14.29 26.89
N PHE A 239 -7.18 13.51 27.85
CA PHE A 239 -6.68 12.18 28.17
C PHE A 239 -7.66 11.05 27.80
N ASN A 240 -8.87 11.40 27.33
CA ASN A 240 -9.96 10.46 27.05
C ASN A 240 -10.29 9.54 28.25
N LEU A 241 -10.20 10.10 29.46
CA LEU A 241 -10.54 9.42 30.69
C LEU A 241 -12.00 9.72 31.05
N MET A 242 -12.83 8.68 31.11
CA MET A 242 -14.24 8.78 31.49
C MET A 242 -14.41 8.54 33.00
N PRO A 243 -15.46 9.10 33.65
CA PRO A 243 -15.75 8.85 35.06
C PRO A 243 -16.05 7.37 35.38
N THR A 244 -16.49 6.61 34.36
CA THR A 244 -16.72 5.17 34.43
C THR A 244 -15.79 4.45 33.45
N MET A 245 -14.84 3.66 33.94
CA MET A 245 -13.91 2.87 33.11
C MET A 245 -13.88 1.41 33.54
N THR A 246 -13.83 0.51 32.56
CA THR A 246 -13.68 -0.94 32.80
C THR A 246 -12.23 -1.30 33.12
N TRP A 247 -12.02 -2.46 33.75
CA TRP A 247 -10.66 -2.98 34.02
C TRP A 247 -9.81 -3.09 32.75
N LEU A 248 -10.41 -3.47 31.63
CA LEU A 248 -9.72 -3.60 30.35
C LEU A 248 -9.17 -2.24 29.86
N GLN A 249 -9.97 -1.18 29.96
CA GLN A 249 -9.56 0.16 29.55
C GLN A 249 -8.39 0.67 30.39
N VAL A 250 -8.48 0.54 31.72
CA VAL A 250 -7.44 1.03 32.64
C VAL A 250 -6.11 0.29 32.42
N VAL A 251 -6.15 -1.04 32.30
CA VAL A 251 -4.95 -1.85 32.06
C VAL A 251 -4.31 -1.52 30.72
N ALA A 252 -5.11 -1.44 29.64
CA ALA A 252 -4.59 -1.12 28.31
C ALA A 252 -3.97 0.28 28.25
N TYR A 253 -4.62 1.28 28.85
CA TYR A 253 -4.10 2.65 28.93
C TYR A 253 -2.73 2.71 29.61
N VAL A 254 -2.61 2.10 30.81
CA VAL A 254 -1.36 2.12 31.58
C VAL A 254 -0.27 1.30 30.89
N ALA A 255 -0.59 0.13 30.36
CA ALA A 255 0.36 -0.73 29.66
C ALA A 255 0.93 -0.06 28.40
N TYR A 256 0.05 0.52 27.57
CA TYR A 256 0.47 1.24 26.38
C TYR A 256 1.38 2.43 26.72
N LEU A 257 0.98 3.26 27.69
CA LEU A 257 1.76 4.42 28.10
C LEU A 257 3.12 4.01 28.66
N ALA A 258 3.17 2.99 29.52
CA ALA A 258 4.42 2.52 30.12
C ALA A 258 5.40 1.98 29.07
N VAL A 259 4.94 1.16 28.12
CA VAL A 259 5.80 0.55 27.10
C VAL A 259 6.26 1.59 26.08
N VAL A 260 5.31 2.30 25.45
CA VAL A 260 5.60 3.20 24.33
C VAL A 260 6.39 4.44 24.79
N MET A 261 6.03 5.04 25.94
CA MET A 261 6.78 6.18 26.49
C MET A 261 8.20 5.78 26.88
N THR A 262 8.39 4.59 27.46
CA THR A 262 9.73 4.11 27.85
C THR A 262 10.61 3.88 26.62
N LEU A 263 10.08 3.25 25.58
CA LEU A 263 10.80 3.06 24.30
C LEU A 263 11.12 4.40 23.63
N PHE A 264 10.17 5.33 23.66
CA PHE A 264 10.35 6.66 23.10
C PHE A 264 11.45 7.46 23.83
N VAL A 265 11.41 7.52 25.17
CA VAL A 265 12.40 8.26 25.98
C VAL A 265 13.76 7.55 26.03
N ARG A 266 13.82 6.22 26.07
CA ARG A 266 15.11 5.48 26.03
C ARG A 266 15.89 5.79 24.78
N GLY A 267 15.22 5.86 23.64
CA GLY A 267 15.88 6.26 22.41
C GLY A 267 16.35 7.73 22.42
N VAL A 268 15.75 8.62 23.22
CA VAL A 268 16.21 10.01 23.38
C VAL A 268 17.52 10.07 24.19
N ARG A 269 17.74 9.14 25.12
CA ARG A 269 18.94 9.10 25.99
C ARG A 269 20.16 8.43 25.35
N VAL A 270 19.98 7.57 24.34
CA VAL A 270 21.11 7.05 23.55
C VAL A 270 21.49 8.11 22.51
N THR A 271 22.36 9.04 22.92
CA THR A 271 23.48 9.65 22.16
C THR A 271 23.88 10.99 22.78
N ALA A 272 25.01 11.02 23.46
CA ALA A 272 25.97 12.12 23.39
C ALA A 272 27.38 11.67 23.82
N PRO A 273 28.27 11.34 22.88
CA PRO A 273 29.68 11.69 23.00
C PRO A 273 29.90 13.02 22.28
N LYS A 274 30.50 13.96 23.02
CA LYS A 274 30.78 15.34 22.62
C LYS A 274 31.91 15.34 21.56
N ALA A 275 31.62 15.67 20.31
CA ALA A 275 32.65 15.91 19.31
C ALA A 275 33.31 17.29 19.51
N LYS A 276 34.64 17.30 19.50
CA LYS A 276 35.54 18.44 19.65
C LYS A 276 35.59 19.29 18.35
N PRO A 277 35.77 20.62 18.39
CA PRO A 277 35.80 21.42 17.17
C PRO A 277 37.14 21.31 16.46
N GLU A 278 37.12 20.88 15.19
CA GLU A 278 38.25 20.92 14.25
C GLU A 278 38.26 22.27 13.51
N ARG A 279 39.46 22.82 13.31
CA ARG A 279 39.77 24.15 12.76
C ARG A 279 39.43 24.28 11.26
N GLU A 280 38.97 25.47 10.87
CA GLU A 280 38.97 25.95 9.48
C GLU A 280 40.39 26.15 8.92
N PRO A 281 40.57 25.95 7.60
CA PRO A 281 41.57 26.68 6.84
C PRO A 281 40.93 27.58 5.77
N GLY A 282 41.26 28.87 5.84
CA GLY A 282 42.01 29.53 4.76
C GLY A 282 41.25 29.99 3.53
N THR A 283 40.89 31.27 3.55
CA THR A 283 40.48 32.13 2.44
C THR A 283 41.54 32.16 1.32
N ALA A 284 41.11 32.02 0.06
CA ALA A 284 41.92 32.38 -1.10
C ALA A 284 41.12 33.22 -2.10
N THR A 285 41.67 34.41 -2.34
CA THR A 285 41.23 35.55 -3.15
C THR A 285 41.36 35.32 -4.66
N GLN A 286 40.46 35.88 -5.47
CA GLN A 286 40.73 36.51 -6.78
C GLN A 286 39.45 37.25 -7.26
N ARG A 287 39.37 38.58 -7.10
CA ARG A 287 39.75 39.70 -8.01
C ARG A 287 38.85 39.88 -9.25
N SER A 288 38.39 41.13 -9.38
CA SER A 288 37.49 41.72 -10.36
C SER A 288 38.25 42.45 -11.49
N ALA A 289 37.66 42.49 -12.70
CA ALA A 289 37.67 43.60 -13.69
C ALA A 289 36.65 43.21 -14.79
N GLY A 290 35.58 43.97 -15.08
CA GLY A 290 35.51 45.13 -16.00
C GLY A 290 35.25 44.67 -17.45
N ALA A 291 34.51 45.30 -18.37
CA ALA A 291 33.60 46.44 -18.44
C ALA A 291 32.93 46.40 -19.85
N SER A 292 31.68 46.89 -19.96
CA SER A 292 31.01 47.57 -21.10
C SER A 292 31.05 47.03 -22.55
N GLY A 293 29.88 47.01 -23.20
CA GLY A 293 29.72 47.07 -24.66
C GLY A 293 28.27 46.94 -25.14
N GLU A 294 27.61 48.07 -25.45
CA GLU A 294 26.27 48.17 -26.05
C GLU A 294 26.26 47.81 -27.55
N GLY A 295 25.08 47.38 -28.08
CA GLY A 295 24.89 47.13 -29.51
C GLY A 295 23.46 46.78 -29.95
N SER A 296 22.59 47.80 -30.01
CA SER A 296 21.46 48.10 -30.94
C SER A 296 20.65 47.05 -31.74
N ALA A 297 19.31 47.26 -31.74
CA ALA A 297 18.29 47.08 -32.83
C ALA A 297 17.83 45.65 -33.21
N ALA A 298 16.57 45.30 -33.51
CA ALA A 298 15.24 45.95 -33.66
C ALA A 298 14.14 44.83 -33.64
N PRO A 299 12.82 45.14 -33.53
CA PRO A 299 11.77 44.14 -33.23
C PRO A 299 11.03 43.60 -34.49
N LYS A 300 10.50 42.37 -34.41
CA LYS A 300 9.57 41.76 -35.38
C LYS A 300 8.47 40.93 -34.67
N PRO A 301 7.31 40.69 -35.32
CA PRO A 301 6.00 40.99 -34.74
C PRO A 301 5.31 39.84 -33.98
N ALA A 302 4.34 40.23 -33.16
CA ALA A 302 3.51 39.37 -32.33
C ALA A 302 2.67 38.36 -33.14
N ALA A 303 2.89 37.07 -32.88
CA ALA A 303 1.92 36.02 -33.20
C ALA A 303 0.89 35.92 -32.06
N ARG A 304 -0.38 36.12 -32.41
CA ARG A 304 -1.58 35.97 -31.56
C ARG A 304 -1.53 34.67 -30.75
N ARG A 305 -1.29 34.77 -29.43
CA ARG A 305 -1.59 33.69 -28.47
C ARG A 305 -3.07 33.75 -28.11
N ARG A 306 -3.81 32.68 -28.43
CA ARG A 306 -5.14 32.44 -27.87
C ARG A 306 -5.02 32.25 -26.34
N PRO A 307 -5.96 32.73 -25.52
CA PRO A 307 -5.85 32.64 -24.07
C PRO A 307 -6.05 31.19 -23.60
N VAL A 308 -4.97 30.59 -23.10
CA VAL A 308 -4.92 29.28 -22.42
C VAL A 308 -5.44 29.39 -20.97
N TRP A 309 -6.57 30.08 -20.79
CA TRP A 309 -7.22 30.27 -19.49
C TRP A 309 -8.57 29.57 -19.38
N VAL A 310 -8.99 28.83 -20.42
CA VAL A 310 -10.28 28.11 -20.42
C VAL A 310 -10.13 26.62 -20.03
N VAL A 311 -8.90 26.09 -19.95
CA VAL A 311 -8.66 24.69 -19.55
C VAL A 311 -8.73 24.43 -18.03
N PRO A 312 -8.40 25.35 -17.08
CA PRO A 312 -8.33 24.97 -15.66
C PRO A 312 -9.70 24.89 -14.97
N ALA A 313 -10.76 25.47 -15.54
CA ALA A 313 -12.11 25.31 -14.99
C ALA A 313 -12.73 23.95 -15.35
N ALA A 314 -12.42 23.41 -16.53
CA ALA A 314 -12.97 22.14 -16.99
C ALA A 314 -12.34 20.95 -16.22
N VAL A 315 -11.06 21.00 -15.86
CA VAL A 315 -10.40 19.85 -15.18
C VAL A 315 -10.75 19.74 -13.69
N VAL A 316 -11.21 20.83 -13.04
CA VAL A 316 -11.64 20.83 -11.62
C VAL A 316 -13.15 20.65 -11.49
N ALA A 317 -13.94 21.28 -12.38
CA ALA A 317 -15.39 21.15 -12.33
C ALA A 317 -15.88 19.83 -12.92
N VAL A 318 -15.25 19.28 -13.96
CA VAL A 318 -15.76 18.07 -14.63
C VAL A 318 -15.65 16.82 -13.76
N PRO A 319 -14.59 16.53 -12.98
CA PRO A 319 -14.60 15.38 -12.07
C PRO A 319 -15.55 15.57 -10.89
N ALA A 320 -15.68 16.79 -10.35
CA ALA A 320 -16.57 17.08 -9.22
C ALA A 320 -18.05 17.10 -9.63
N VAL A 321 -18.35 17.60 -10.83
CA VAL A 321 -19.69 17.60 -11.44
C VAL A 321 -20.01 16.26 -12.05
N LEU A 322 -19.05 15.49 -12.60
CA LEU A 322 -19.27 14.11 -13.02
C LEU A 322 -19.43 13.20 -11.81
N ALA A 323 -18.67 13.33 -10.73
CA ALA A 323 -18.92 12.60 -9.48
C ALA A 323 -20.26 13.01 -8.85
N GLY A 324 -20.58 14.31 -8.85
CA GLY A 324 -21.88 14.81 -8.42
C GLY A 324 -23.05 14.35 -9.30
N LEU A 325 -22.89 14.30 -10.63
CA LEU A 325 -23.90 13.77 -11.56
C LEU A 325 -23.96 12.24 -11.53
N PHE A 326 -22.86 11.53 -11.26
CA PHE A 326 -22.88 10.07 -11.11
C PHE A 326 -23.60 9.69 -9.81
N VAL A 327 -23.44 10.47 -8.75
CA VAL A 327 -24.15 10.30 -7.47
C VAL A 327 -25.61 10.78 -7.53
N ALA A 328 -25.92 11.81 -8.34
CA ALA A 328 -27.26 12.38 -8.46
C ALA A 328 -28.14 11.74 -9.56
N LEU A 329 -27.56 11.34 -10.69
CA LEU A 329 -28.25 10.71 -11.83
C LEU A 329 -28.02 9.19 -11.91
N GLY A 330 -26.97 8.68 -11.25
CA GLY A 330 -26.69 7.26 -11.12
C GLY A 330 -27.33 6.63 -9.89
N ARG A 331 -28.36 7.26 -9.30
CA ARG A 331 -29.31 6.49 -8.48
C ARG A 331 -30.09 5.60 -9.45
N PRO A 332 -29.82 4.29 -9.58
CA PRO A 332 -30.88 3.42 -10.06
C PRO A 332 -32.06 3.69 -9.13
N LYS A 333 -33.21 4.04 -9.72
CA LYS A 333 -34.49 3.93 -9.01
C LYS A 333 -34.48 2.52 -8.42
N PRO A 334 -34.55 2.32 -7.08
CA PRO A 334 -34.51 0.98 -6.52
C PRO A 334 -35.67 0.20 -7.14
N ALA A 335 -35.33 -0.69 -8.06
CA ALA A 335 -36.28 -1.59 -8.68
C ALA A 335 -36.54 -2.67 -7.66
N GLY A 336 -37.52 -2.42 -6.78
CA GLY A 336 -38.01 -3.34 -5.75
C GLY A 336 -36.96 -3.77 -4.74
N ASP A 337 -37.06 -3.28 -3.50
CA ASP A 337 -36.40 -3.88 -2.33
C ASP A 337 -36.89 -5.34 -2.16
N GLN A 338 -36.32 -6.27 -2.93
CA GLN A 338 -36.49 -7.70 -2.67
C GLN A 338 -35.38 -8.10 -1.73
N THR A 339 -35.70 -8.09 -0.44
CA THR A 339 -34.84 -8.70 0.57
C THR A 339 -34.91 -10.21 0.38
N VAL A 340 -33.79 -10.79 -0.04
CA VAL A 340 -33.62 -12.22 -0.22
C VAL A 340 -32.99 -12.78 1.05
N ALA A 341 -33.74 -13.61 1.78
CA ALA A 341 -33.26 -14.24 3.00
C ALA A 341 -32.32 -15.43 2.70
N VAL A 342 -31.28 -15.52 3.51
CA VAL A 342 -30.18 -16.49 3.46
C VAL A 342 -30.06 -17.16 4.82
N SER A 343 -29.95 -18.49 4.87
CA SER A 343 -29.72 -19.25 6.09
C SER A 343 -29.16 -20.64 5.78
N GLU A 344 -28.83 -21.41 6.81
CA GLU A 344 -28.31 -22.78 6.68
C GLU A 344 -29.35 -23.78 6.13
N THR A 345 -30.64 -23.41 6.10
CA THR A 345 -31.73 -24.29 5.64
C THR A 345 -32.55 -23.72 4.50
N ASP A 346 -32.61 -22.40 4.36
CA ASP A 346 -33.34 -21.69 3.31
C ASP A 346 -32.44 -20.66 2.64
N CYS A 347 -32.32 -20.74 1.32
CA CYS A 347 -31.60 -19.78 0.49
C CYS A 347 -32.56 -19.23 -0.57
N GLY A 348 -32.63 -17.91 -0.74
CA GLY A 348 -33.45 -17.31 -1.80
C GLY A 348 -34.90 -16.98 -1.41
N LYS A 349 -35.27 -17.00 -0.12
CA LYS A 349 -36.64 -16.70 0.30
C LYS A 349 -36.93 -15.20 0.10
N GLY A 350 -37.95 -14.88 -0.68
CA GLY A 350 -38.24 -13.50 -1.11
C GLY A 350 -37.76 -13.20 -2.55
N PHE A 351 -37.04 -14.13 -3.18
CA PHE A 351 -36.62 -14.01 -4.57
C PHE A 351 -37.80 -14.24 -5.53
N THR A 352 -38.09 -13.26 -6.37
CA THR A 352 -39.00 -13.40 -7.51
C THR A 352 -38.21 -13.30 -8.82
N ALA A 353 -38.85 -13.55 -9.97
CA ALA A 353 -38.19 -13.46 -11.26
C ALA A 353 -37.61 -12.05 -11.50
N PRO A 354 -36.28 -11.89 -11.59
CA PRO A 354 -35.68 -10.58 -11.78
C PRO A 354 -35.92 -10.07 -13.21
N GLU A 355 -35.96 -8.75 -13.36
CA GLU A 355 -36.04 -8.12 -14.68
C GLU A 355 -34.66 -8.17 -15.37
N PRO A 356 -34.61 -8.31 -16.71
CA PRO A 356 -33.36 -8.21 -17.45
C PRO A 356 -32.66 -6.86 -17.24
N GLY A 357 -31.34 -6.88 -17.10
CA GLY A 357 -30.49 -5.70 -16.89
C GLY A 357 -29.73 -5.76 -15.57
N ARG A 358 -29.06 -4.65 -15.23
CA ARG A 358 -28.33 -4.53 -13.96
C ARG A 358 -29.32 -4.39 -12.81
N GLN A 359 -29.31 -5.36 -11.91
CA GLN A 359 -30.21 -5.48 -10.77
C GLN A 359 -29.39 -5.44 -9.47
N THR A 360 -30.01 -4.99 -8.39
CA THR A 360 -29.43 -5.02 -7.04
C THR A 360 -30.34 -5.85 -6.15
N PHE A 361 -29.78 -6.82 -5.43
CA PHE A 361 -30.49 -7.72 -4.54
C PHE A 361 -30.01 -7.50 -3.11
N GLN A 362 -30.93 -7.27 -2.17
CA GLN A 362 -30.57 -7.16 -0.75
C GLN A 362 -30.54 -8.55 -0.13
N MET A 363 -29.36 -9.08 0.13
CA MET A 363 -29.19 -10.40 0.73
C MET A 363 -29.13 -10.27 2.25
N HIS A 364 -30.11 -10.81 2.97
CA HIS A 364 -30.17 -10.76 4.43
C HIS A 364 -29.95 -12.15 5.04
N ASN A 365 -28.96 -12.30 5.90
CA ASN A 365 -28.69 -13.59 6.56
C ASN A 365 -29.54 -13.74 7.84
N THR A 366 -30.55 -14.59 7.77
CA THR A 366 -31.39 -14.99 8.91
C THR A 366 -30.86 -16.22 9.66
N GLY A 367 -29.76 -16.80 9.19
CA GLY A 367 -29.07 -17.93 9.81
C GLY A 367 -28.20 -17.55 11.00
N ARG A 368 -27.57 -18.55 11.62
CA ARG A 368 -26.65 -18.40 12.77
C ARG A 368 -25.18 -18.42 12.37
N GLN A 369 -24.87 -18.74 11.12
CA GLN A 369 -23.52 -18.80 10.59
C GLN A 369 -23.30 -17.80 9.45
N ALA A 370 -22.06 -17.37 9.25
CA ALA A 370 -21.70 -16.65 8.03
C ALA A 370 -21.97 -17.54 6.81
N SER A 371 -22.46 -16.96 5.74
CA SER A 371 -22.74 -17.68 4.50
C SER A 371 -22.15 -16.92 3.33
N GLU A 372 -21.53 -17.64 2.41
CA GLU A 372 -21.28 -17.14 1.07
C GLU A 372 -22.56 -17.27 0.25
N VAL A 373 -22.81 -16.31 -0.62
CA VAL A 373 -24.08 -16.18 -1.31
C VAL A 373 -23.80 -15.93 -2.78
N TYR A 374 -24.31 -16.80 -3.63
CA TYR A 374 -24.05 -16.79 -5.06
C TYR A 374 -25.35 -16.73 -5.84
N LEU A 375 -25.41 -15.88 -6.85
CA LEU A 375 -26.39 -15.98 -7.91
C LEU A 375 -25.84 -16.93 -8.97
N VAL A 376 -26.44 -18.10 -9.12
CA VAL A 376 -25.92 -19.15 -10.02
C VAL A 376 -26.93 -19.54 -11.10
N ASP A 377 -26.45 -20.04 -12.22
CA ASP A 377 -27.23 -20.95 -13.05
C ASP A 377 -27.15 -22.35 -12.42
N PRO A 378 -28.27 -22.92 -11.93
CA PRO A 378 -28.25 -24.18 -11.22
C PRO A 378 -27.90 -25.39 -12.11
N SER A 379 -27.94 -25.24 -13.44
CA SER A 379 -27.58 -26.31 -14.39
C SER A 379 -26.09 -26.33 -14.74
N THR A 380 -25.46 -25.15 -14.79
CA THR A 380 -24.05 -24.98 -15.20
C THR A 380 -23.12 -24.59 -14.05
N ASN A 381 -23.66 -24.25 -12.87
CA ASN A 381 -22.97 -23.64 -11.73
C ASN A 381 -22.33 -22.28 -12.03
N ALA A 382 -22.64 -21.66 -13.18
CA ALA A 382 -22.07 -20.38 -13.56
C ALA A 382 -22.53 -19.26 -12.60
N VAL A 383 -21.61 -18.46 -12.07
CA VAL A 383 -21.85 -17.41 -11.06
C VAL A 383 -22.04 -16.07 -11.75
N TYR A 384 -23.11 -15.35 -11.41
CA TYR A 384 -23.48 -14.05 -11.98
C TYR A 384 -23.29 -12.89 -10.98
N GLY A 385 -23.01 -13.22 -9.72
CA GLY A 385 -22.70 -12.29 -8.65
C GLY A 385 -22.56 -13.03 -7.33
N GLU A 386 -21.76 -12.49 -6.42
CA GLU A 386 -21.47 -13.11 -5.14
C GLU A 386 -21.36 -12.11 -3.99
N ILE A 387 -21.66 -12.58 -2.79
CA ILE A 387 -21.30 -11.96 -1.52
C ILE A 387 -20.53 -12.99 -0.73
N GLU A 388 -19.29 -12.65 -0.41
CA GLU A 388 -18.49 -13.45 0.48
C GLU A 388 -18.73 -13.09 1.94
N GLY A 389 -18.83 -14.10 2.80
CA GLY A 389 -18.91 -13.91 4.24
C GLY A 389 -20.07 -13.04 4.72
N LEU A 390 -21.29 -13.23 4.19
CA LEU A 390 -22.49 -12.56 4.70
C LEU A 390 -22.74 -13.05 6.14
N ALA A 391 -22.40 -12.22 7.13
CA ALA A 391 -22.48 -12.58 8.55
C ALA A 391 -23.94 -12.71 9.06
N PRO A 392 -24.19 -13.50 10.11
CA PRO A 392 -25.52 -13.64 10.72
C PRO A 392 -26.16 -12.28 11.05
N GLY A 393 -27.43 -12.11 10.68
CA GLY A 393 -28.20 -10.89 10.95
C GLY A 393 -27.82 -9.67 10.09
N THR A 394 -26.91 -9.81 9.12
CA THR A 394 -26.49 -8.71 8.25
C THR A 394 -27.22 -8.72 6.91
N THR A 395 -27.36 -7.53 6.31
CA THR A 395 -27.85 -7.35 4.94
C THR A 395 -26.74 -6.74 4.09
N ARG A 396 -26.51 -7.29 2.89
CA ARG A 396 -25.59 -6.70 1.90
C ARG A 396 -26.23 -6.68 0.52
N ASP A 397 -25.88 -5.66 -0.25
CA ASP A 397 -26.29 -5.54 -1.64
C ASP A 397 -25.42 -6.43 -2.54
N LEU A 398 -26.07 -7.22 -3.38
CA LEU A 398 -25.44 -7.96 -4.47
C LEU A 398 -25.92 -7.36 -5.79
N VAL A 399 -24.98 -6.84 -6.56
CA VAL A 399 -25.27 -6.27 -7.88
C VAL A 399 -24.93 -7.28 -8.96
N ALA A 400 -25.92 -7.69 -9.75
CA ALA A 400 -25.72 -8.64 -10.85
C ALA A 400 -26.38 -8.13 -12.14
N THR A 401 -25.81 -8.50 -13.28
CA THR A 401 -26.44 -8.24 -14.59
C THR A 401 -27.21 -9.48 -15.02
N ILE A 402 -28.53 -9.35 -15.09
CA ILE A 402 -29.46 -10.43 -15.42
C ILE A 402 -29.74 -10.42 -16.92
N ALA A 403 -29.58 -11.57 -17.54
CA ALA A 403 -29.87 -11.87 -18.94
C ALA A 403 -30.97 -12.93 -19.07
N GLY A 404 -31.39 -13.22 -20.31
CA GLY A 404 -32.23 -14.39 -20.56
C GLY A 404 -31.52 -15.66 -20.11
N GLY A 405 -32.12 -16.41 -19.17
CA GLY A 405 -31.45 -17.54 -18.53
C GLY A 405 -32.20 -18.08 -17.31
N THR A 406 -31.62 -19.08 -16.66
CA THR A 406 -32.15 -19.69 -15.43
C THR A 406 -31.23 -19.35 -14.27
N TYR A 407 -31.79 -18.87 -13.16
CA TYR A 407 -31.05 -18.39 -12.00
C TYR A 407 -31.56 -19.01 -10.71
N ALA A 408 -30.66 -19.26 -9.76
CA ALA A 408 -30.96 -19.66 -8.40
C ALA A 408 -29.98 -19.01 -7.44
N TRP A 409 -30.39 -18.81 -6.19
CA TRP A 409 -29.49 -18.43 -5.12
C TRP A 409 -28.85 -19.68 -4.52
N ARG A 410 -27.54 -19.68 -4.32
CA ARG A 410 -26.81 -20.71 -3.60
C ARG A 410 -26.13 -20.11 -2.38
N CYS A 411 -26.45 -20.63 -1.21
CA CYS A 411 -25.93 -20.17 0.07
C CYS A 411 -25.03 -21.26 0.65
N VAL A 412 -23.77 -20.93 0.91
CA VAL A 412 -22.76 -21.85 1.45
C VAL A 412 -22.39 -21.39 2.87
N PRO A 413 -22.97 -21.99 3.92
CA PRO A 413 -22.65 -21.63 5.30
C PRO A 413 -21.21 -22.04 5.64
N ALA A 414 -20.59 -21.32 6.58
CA ALA A 414 -19.23 -21.57 7.06
C ALA A 414 -19.00 -23.02 7.53
N SER A 415 -20.06 -23.69 8.00
CA SER A 415 -20.07 -25.13 8.22
C SER A 415 -21.40 -25.74 7.76
N GLY A 416 -21.35 -26.87 7.06
CA GLY A 416 -22.53 -27.56 6.55
C GLY A 416 -22.55 -27.72 5.04
N LYS A 417 -23.72 -28.02 4.47
CA LYS A 417 -23.90 -28.20 3.02
C LYS A 417 -24.48 -26.94 2.40
N ALA A 418 -24.14 -26.70 1.14
CA ALA A 418 -24.75 -25.65 0.33
C ALA A 418 -26.26 -25.85 0.20
N VAL A 419 -27.03 -24.77 0.30
CA VAL A 419 -28.48 -24.73 0.08
C VAL A 419 -28.74 -23.92 -1.20
N THR A 420 -29.48 -24.50 -2.16
CA THR A 420 -29.82 -23.83 -3.42
C THR A 420 -31.32 -23.58 -3.50
N SER A 421 -31.72 -22.36 -3.87
CA SER A 421 -33.12 -21.95 -4.03
C SER A 421 -33.79 -22.66 -5.20
N LYS A 422 -35.13 -22.51 -5.30
CA LYS A 422 -35.83 -22.84 -6.54
C LYS A 422 -35.30 -21.98 -7.69
N ALA A 423 -35.11 -22.60 -8.84
CA ALA A 423 -34.69 -21.94 -10.06
C ALA A 423 -35.79 -21.02 -10.62
N VAL A 424 -35.40 -19.87 -11.15
CA VAL A 424 -36.29 -18.90 -11.80
C VAL A 424 -35.78 -18.59 -13.20
N THR A 425 -36.69 -18.60 -14.17
CA THR A 425 -36.36 -18.34 -15.57
C THR A 425 -36.70 -16.90 -15.93
N VAL A 426 -35.74 -16.19 -16.51
CA VAL A 426 -35.89 -14.84 -17.04
C VAL A 426 -35.91 -14.90 -18.56
N THR A 427 -36.89 -14.26 -19.18
CA THR A 427 -37.02 -14.16 -20.64
C THR A 427 -36.66 -12.75 -21.11
N GLY A 428 -35.89 -12.67 -22.21
CA GLY A 428 -35.38 -11.39 -22.73
C GLY A 428 -34.10 -10.90 -22.04
N GLY A 429 -33.47 -9.86 -22.62
CA GLY A 429 -32.14 -9.38 -22.24
C GLY A 429 -31.02 -10.05 -23.05
N GLY A 430 -29.97 -9.27 -23.39
CA GLY A 430 -28.77 -9.78 -24.08
C GLY A 430 -27.97 -10.76 -23.22
N ALA A 431 -26.81 -11.23 -23.67
CA ALA A 431 -26.00 -12.18 -22.90
C ALA A 431 -25.36 -11.53 -21.66
N ALA A 432 -25.57 -12.10 -20.47
CA ALA A 432 -24.76 -11.83 -19.28
C ALA A 432 -23.53 -12.74 -19.34
N LYS A 433 -22.38 -12.24 -18.89
CA LYS A 433 -21.16 -13.04 -18.78
C LYS A 433 -21.08 -13.61 -17.36
N PRO A 434 -21.41 -14.89 -17.14
CA PRO A 434 -21.12 -15.50 -15.86
C PRO A 434 -19.63 -15.78 -15.73
N VAL A 435 -19.17 -15.84 -14.49
CA VAL A 435 -17.87 -16.42 -14.12
C VAL A 435 -18.13 -17.87 -13.74
N ALA A 436 -17.51 -18.82 -14.45
CA ALA A 436 -17.51 -20.19 -13.97
C ALA A 436 -16.74 -20.22 -12.62
N PRO A 437 -17.18 -20.94 -11.59
CA PRO A 437 -16.37 -21.02 -10.39
C PRO A 437 -15.11 -21.88 -10.65
N VAL A 438 -14.04 -21.62 -9.90
CA VAL A 438 -12.85 -22.48 -9.87
C VAL A 438 -12.86 -23.22 -8.55
N SER A 439 -12.59 -24.52 -8.59
CA SER A 439 -12.40 -25.36 -7.41
C SER A 439 -10.92 -25.58 -7.11
N GLU A 440 -10.60 -25.98 -5.88
CA GLU A 440 -9.26 -26.50 -5.54
C GLU A 440 -8.84 -27.64 -6.50
N GLN A 441 -9.80 -28.47 -6.93
CA GLN A 441 -9.55 -29.57 -7.84
C GLN A 441 -9.15 -29.10 -9.24
N ASP A 442 -9.71 -28.00 -9.72
CA ASP A 442 -9.35 -27.40 -11.02
C ASP A 442 -7.91 -26.86 -11.00
N LEU A 443 -7.48 -26.30 -9.85
CA LEU A 443 -6.12 -25.79 -9.65
C LEU A 443 -5.12 -26.89 -9.28
N ALA A 444 -5.56 -28.09 -8.91
CA ALA A 444 -4.67 -29.18 -8.52
C ALA A 444 -3.71 -29.61 -9.65
N ALA A 445 -4.18 -29.66 -10.90
CA ALA A 445 -3.33 -30.00 -12.05
C ALA A 445 -2.33 -28.88 -12.42
N PRO A 446 -2.75 -27.60 -12.51
CA PRO A 446 -1.83 -26.46 -12.60
C PRO A 446 -0.79 -26.43 -11.48
N LEU A 447 -1.22 -26.58 -10.22
CA LEU A 447 -0.33 -26.57 -9.06
C LEU A 447 0.67 -27.73 -9.12
N LYS A 448 0.23 -28.93 -9.48
CA LYS A 448 1.15 -30.06 -9.68
C LYS A 448 2.18 -29.78 -10.78
N SER A 449 1.77 -29.13 -11.87
CA SER A 449 2.65 -28.78 -12.99
C SER A 449 3.67 -27.73 -12.57
N TYR A 450 3.24 -26.71 -11.83
CA TYR A 450 4.10 -25.69 -11.26
C TYR A 450 5.08 -26.27 -10.22
N LYS A 451 4.62 -27.13 -9.30
CA LYS A 451 5.51 -27.84 -8.36
C LYS A 451 6.55 -28.69 -9.09
N ALA A 452 6.19 -29.32 -10.21
CA ALA A 452 7.14 -30.09 -11.03
C ALA A 452 8.15 -29.18 -11.75
N TYR A 453 7.71 -28.01 -12.24
CA TYR A 453 8.60 -26.99 -12.81
C TYR A 453 9.60 -26.49 -11.77
N VAL A 454 9.11 -26.04 -10.61
CA VAL A 454 9.96 -25.54 -9.51
C VAL A 454 10.88 -26.64 -9.01
N GLY A 455 10.42 -27.88 -8.85
CA GLY A 455 11.26 -29.00 -8.44
C GLY A 455 12.44 -29.25 -9.39
N LYS A 456 12.21 -29.28 -10.70
CA LYS A 456 13.29 -29.39 -11.71
C LYS A 456 14.23 -28.18 -11.67
N GLY A 457 13.66 -27.00 -11.45
CA GLY A 457 14.41 -25.77 -11.30
C GLY A 457 15.33 -25.79 -10.08
N LEU A 458 14.85 -26.29 -8.93
CA LEU A 458 15.62 -26.47 -7.71
C LEU A 458 16.74 -27.51 -7.87
N ASP A 459 16.48 -28.61 -8.59
CA ASP A 459 17.54 -29.58 -8.93
C ASP A 459 18.65 -28.94 -9.78
N THR A 460 18.25 -28.13 -10.76
CA THR A 460 19.18 -27.37 -11.62
C THR A 460 19.97 -26.35 -10.80
N LEU A 461 19.28 -25.57 -9.95
CA LEU A 461 19.85 -24.57 -9.08
C LEU A 461 20.84 -25.17 -8.06
N ALA A 462 20.53 -26.35 -7.51
CA ALA A 462 21.42 -27.08 -6.62
C ALA A 462 22.70 -27.55 -7.34
N GLY A 463 22.62 -27.84 -8.64
CA GLY A 463 23.80 -28.07 -9.48
C GLY A 463 24.64 -26.80 -9.65
N GLN A 464 24.00 -25.71 -10.07
CA GLN A 464 24.67 -24.44 -10.36
C GLN A 464 25.31 -23.81 -9.12
N THR A 465 24.63 -23.83 -7.97
CA THR A 465 25.19 -23.31 -6.70
C THR A 465 26.36 -24.15 -6.19
N ARG A 466 26.40 -25.46 -6.48
CA ARG A 466 27.59 -26.28 -6.22
C ARG A 466 28.75 -25.90 -7.14
N THR A 467 28.51 -25.66 -8.43
CA THR A 467 29.54 -25.17 -9.35
C THR A 467 30.10 -23.82 -8.87
N LEU A 468 29.23 -22.87 -8.53
CA LEU A 468 29.60 -21.59 -7.95
C LEU A 468 30.44 -21.75 -6.68
N GLN A 469 30.02 -22.64 -5.77
CA GLN A 469 30.79 -22.96 -4.57
C GLN A 469 32.18 -23.48 -4.90
N HIS A 470 32.30 -24.44 -5.83
CA HIS A 470 33.57 -25.02 -6.23
C HIS A 470 34.52 -23.99 -6.85
N ASP A 471 34.00 -23.09 -7.69
CA ASP A 471 34.80 -22.03 -8.30
C ASP A 471 35.27 -20.98 -7.28
N ILE A 472 34.43 -20.63 -6.30
CA ILE A 472 34.84 -19.78 -5.18
C ILE A 472 35.92 -20.47 -4.34
N GLU A 473 35.75 -21.74 -4.00
CA GLU A 473 36.74 -22.52 -3.22
C GLU A 473 38.07 -22.70 -3.97
N GLY A 474 38.01 -22.87 -5.29
CA GLY A 474 39.18 -22.95 -6.17
C GLY A 474 39.87 -21.61 -6.45
N GLY A 475 39.29 -20.50 -5.99
CA GLY A 475 39.81 -19.15 -6.23
C GLY A 475 39.54 -18.62 -7.64
N HIS A 476 38.62 -19.21 -8.39
CA HIS A 476 38.28 -18.86 -9.76
C HIS A 476 37.18 -17.78 -9.80
N LEU A 477 37.46 -16.60 -9.22
CA LEU A 477 36.45 -15.56 -9.00
C LEU A 477 35.81 -15.01 -10.27
N ASP A 478 36.54 -14.99 -11.40
CA ASP A 478 35.97 -14.55 -12.68
C ASP A 478 34.91 -15.52 -13.20
N ARG A 479 35.13 -16.84 -13.04
CA ARG A 479 34.14 -17.86 -13.39
C ARG A 479 32.97 -17.85 -12.40
N ALA A 480 33.26 -17.65 -11.12
CA ALA A 480 32.25 -17.53 -10.07
C ALA A 480 31.25 -16.39 -10.34
N ARG A 481 31.65 -15.27 -10.96
CA ARG A 481 30.70 -14.21 -11.35
C ARG A 481 29.69 -14.68 -12.41
N THR A 482 30.17 -15.43 -13.40
CA THR A 482 29.32 -16.02 -14.44
C THR A 482 28.39 -17.09 -13.87
N ASP A 483 28.92 -17.96 -13.00
CA ASP A 483 28.15 -19.01 -12.35
C ASP A 483 27.13 -18.44 -11.35
N TRP A 484 27.47 -17.35 -10.67
CA TRP A 484 26.56 -16.63 -9.79
C TRP A 484 25.35 -16.12 -10.57
N LEU A 485 25.58 -15.46 -11.70
CA LEU A 485 24.48 -14.94 -12.53
C LEU A 485 23.62 -16.08 -13.09
N THR A 486 24.25 -17.18 -13.51
CA THR A 486 23.55 -18.37 -14.02
C THR A 486 22.65 -18.99 -12.95
N ALA A 487 23.16 -19.12 -11.72
CA ALA A 487 22.40 -19.64 -10.59
C ALA A 487 21.29 -18.69 -10.14
N HIS A 488 21.59 -17.39 -9.99
CA HIS A 488 20.62 -16.40 -9.54
C HIS A 488 19.46 -16.24 -10.52
N ARG A 489 19.72 -16.20 -11.84
CA ARG A 489 18.65 -16.21 -12.85
C ARG A 489 17.79 -17.47 -12.78
N THR A 490 18.39 -18.63 -12.48
CA THR A 490 17.62 -19.86 -12.30
C THR A 490 16.71 -19.74 -11.08
N TYR A 491 17.21 -19.23 -9.95
CA TYR A 491 16.40 -18.97 -8.76
C TYR A 491 15.24 -18.00 -9.02
N ALA A 492 15.52 -16.84 -9.62
CA ALA A 492 14.54 -15.82 -9.97
C ALA A 492 13.42 -16.39 -10.88
N SER A 493 13.78 -17.23 -11.86
CA SER A 493 12.79 -17.85 -12.75
C SER A 493 11.81 -18.79 -12.05
N LEU A 494 12.13 -19.30 -10.86
CA LEU A 494 11.21 -20.15 -10.10
C LEU A 494 10.06 -19.36 -9.48
N GLY A 495 10.14 -18.03 -9.47
CA GLY A 495 9.09 -17.15 -8.99
C GLY A 495 9.04 -17.07 -7.46
N ALA A 496 10.20 -16.85 -6.82
CA ALA A 496 10.29 -16.57 -5.38
C ALA A 496 9.58 -15.24 -5.06
N ALA A 497 8.30 -15.30 -4.73
CA ALA A 497 7.49 -14.12 -4.40
C ALA A 497 6.54 -14.44 -3.25
N TYR A 498 6.41 -13.49 -2.31
CA TYR A 498 5.45 -13.54 -1.20
C TYR A 498 5.37 -14.92 -0.51
N GLY A 499 6.52 -15.41 -0.04
CA GLY A 499 6.58 -16.60 0.82
C GLY A 499 6.56 -17.95 0.12
N THR A 500 6.74 -18.02 -1.22
CA THR A 500 6.83 -19.30 -1.97
C THR A 500 7.79 -20.30 -1.33
N PHE A 501 8.91 -19.80 -0.81
CA PHE A 501 9.98 -20.60 -0.23
C PHE A 501 10.10 -20.39 1.28
N GLU A 502 9.09 -19.80 1.92
CA GLU A 502 9.05 -19.53 3.36
C GLU A 502 10.37 -18.88 3.86
N ASP A 503 10.94 -19.38 4.96
CA ASP A 503 12.19 -18.90 5.53
C ASP A 503 13.42 -19.10 4.63
N PHE A 504 13.34 -19.96 3.60
CA PHE A 504 14.48 -20.16 2.68
C PHE A 504 14.70 -18.96 1.78
N ASP A 505 13.65 -18.24 1.40
CA ASP A 505 13.78 -17.06 0.54
C ASP A 505 14.73 -16.02 1.17
N LYS A 506 14.50 -15.71 2.44
CA LYS A 506 15.36 -14.79 3.20
C LYS A 506 16.81 -15.28 3.33
N LYS A 507 17.05 -16.59 3.35
CA LYS A 507 18.42 -17.15 3.45
C LYS A 507 19.14 -17.15 2.10
N ILE A 508 18.41 -17.44 1.03
CA ILE A 508 18.92 -17.63 -0.33
C ILE A 508 19.07 -16.30 -1.07
N ASP A 509 18.14 -15.36 -0.90
CA ASP A 509 18.13 -14.08 -1.63
C ASP A 509 17.73 -12.88 -0.76
N GLY A 510 17.96 -12.99 0.56
CA GLY A 510 17.64 -11.92 1.51
C GLY A 510 18.52 -10.68 1.36
N ARG A 511 17.88 -9.51 1.41
CA ARG A 511 18.53 -8.19 1.31
C ARG A 511 19.25 -7.79 2.58
N ALA A 512 20.28 -6.95 2.44
CA ALA A 512 20.96 -6.30 3.56
C ALA A 512 20.07 -5.24 4.26
N ASP A 513 19.05 -4.73 3.57
CA ASP A 513 18.17 -3.70 4.07
C ASP A 513 17.41 -4.11 5.34
N GLY A 514 17.45 -3.24 6.34
CA GLY A 514 16.81 -3.49 7.64
C GLY A 514 17.69 -4.29 8.62
N LEU A 515 18.83 -4.84 8.19
CA LEU A 515 19.81 -5.42 9.10
C LEU A 515 20.60 -4.31 9.82
N PRO A 516 20.86 -4.42 11.14
CA PRO A 516 21.60 -3.42 11.90
C PRO A 516 22.98 -3.08 11.32
N GLY A 517 23.66 -4.06 10.72
CA GLY A 517 24.96 -3.92 10.09
C GLY A 517 24.96 -3.69 8.58
N GLY A 518 23.80 -3.64 7.92
CA GLY A 518 23.70 -3.61 6.45
C GLY A 518 24.46 -4.75 5.80
N GLU A 519 25.25 -4.45 4.77
CA GLU A 519 26.05 -5.42 3.99
C GLU A 519 27.20 -6.04 4.81
N ARG A 520 27.47 -5.48 6.00
CA ARG A 520 28.45 -6.01 6.96
C ARG A 520 27.81 -6.81 8.08
N ASP A 521 26.49 -6.96 8.09
CA ASP A 521 25.80 -7.75 9.09
C ASP A 521 26.20 -9.23 8.98
N LYS A 522 26.26 -9.92 10.11
CA LYS A 522 26.56 -11.35 10.16
C LYS A 522 25.41 -12.20 9.61
N ASP A 523 24.19 -11.65 9.61
CA ASP A 523 22.98 -12.31 9.15
C ASP A 523 22.71 -12.04 7.66
N PHE A 524 23.56 -11.26 6.96
CA PHE A 524 23.49 -11.09 5.51
C PHE A 524 24.07 -12.33 4.81
N SER A 525 23.23 -13.07 4.10
CA SER A 525 23.55 -14.35 3.45
C SER A 525 23.03 -14.44 2.01
N GLY A 526 23.21 -15.59 1.37
CA GLY A 526 22.59 -15.87 0.07
C GLY A 526 23.33 -15.28 -1.14
N PHE A 527 22.60 -15.17 -2.25
CA PHE A 527 23.06 -14.64 -3.53
C PHE A 527 23.54 -13.19 -3.40
N LEU A 528 22.74 -12.31 -2.82
CA LEU A 528 23.09 -10.89 -2.62
C LEU A 528 24.37 -10.72 -1.78
N ARG A 529 24.57 -11.55 -0.76
CA ARG A 529 25.82 -11.55 0.02
C ARG A 529 27.03 -11.96 -0.82
N LEU A 530 26.87 -12.94 -1.70
CA LEU A 530 27.93 -13.37 -2.61
C LEU A 530 28.21 -12.34 -3.69
N GLU A 531 27.17 -11.71 -4.23
CA GLU A 531 27.25 -10.61 -5.18
C GLU A 531 28.08 -9.46 -4.61
N TYR A 532 27.67 -8.94 -3.45
CA TYR A 532 28.42 -7.90 -2.75
C TYR A 532 29.89 -8.27 -2.63
N GLY A 533 30.17 -9.52 -2.25
CA GLY A 533 31.52 -10.04 -2.13
C GLY A 533 32.32 -10.09 -3.42
N LEU A 534 31.75 -10.68 -4.46
CA LEU A 534 32.38 -10.91 -5.76
C LEU A 534 32.70 -9.59 -6.46
N TRP A 535 31.80 -8.60 -6.39
CA TRP A 535 31.97 -7.30 -7.07
C TRP A 535 32.69 -6.24 -6.23
N HIS A 536 32.85 -6.42 -4.92
CA HIS A 536 33.60 -5.49 -4.04
C HIS A 536 34.98 -6.02 -3.60
N GLY A 537 35.58 -6.94 -4.36
CA GLY A 537 36.99 -7.34 -4.21
C GLY A 537 37.30 -8.18 -2.97
N ARG A 538 36.32 -8.91 -2.43
CA ARG A 538 36.56 -9.89 -1.35
C ARG A 538 37.36 -11.08 -1.88
N SER A 539 38.18 -11.66 -1.01
CA SER A 539 38.96 -12.86 -1.36
C SER A 539 38.08 -14.11 -1.42
N ALA A 540 38.48 -15.08 -2.24
CA ALA A 540 37.88 -16.42 -2.30
C ALA A 540 37.71 -17.07 -0.91
N LYS A 541 38.70 -16.88 -0.03
CA LYS A 541 38.67 -17.38 1.35
C LYS A 541 37.53 -16.77 2.17
N GLU A 542 37.25 -15.47 2.00
CA GLU A 542 36.14 -14.79 2.68
C GLU A 542 34.77 -15.22 2.13
N LEU A 543 34.69 -15.63 0.85
CA LEU A 543 33.45 -16.03 0.18
C LEU A 543 33.14 -17.53 0.31
N THR A 544 34.11 -18.35 0.68
CA THR A 544 33.94 -19.80 0.86
C THR A 544 32.82 -20.14 1.86
N GLY A 545 32.74 -19.44 2.99
CA GLY A 545 31.70 -19.65 3.99
C GLY A 545 30.30 -19.34 3.45
N PRO A 546 30.04 -18.11 2.97
CA PRO A 546 28.78 -17.75 2.31
C PRO A 546 28.39 -18.67 1.15
N ALA A 547 29.34 -19.11 0.31
CA ALA A 547 29.06 -19.98 -0.83
C ALA A 547 28.57 -21.38 -0.40
N ARG A 548 29.20 -21.95 0.63
CA ARG A 548 28.73 -23.20 1.27
C ARG A 548 27.35 -23.05 1.88
N GLN A 549 27.09 -21.92 2.54
CA GLN A 549 25.80 -21.65 3.15
C GLN A 549 24.71 -21.59 2.09
N LEU A 550 24.92 -20.84 1.00
CA LEU A 550 23.98 -20.77 -0.12
C LEU A 550 23.69 -22.15 -0.73
N SER A 551 24.73 -22.94 -1.04
CA SER A 551 24.52 -24.29 -1.60
C SER A 551 23.77 -25.21 -0.63
N THR A 552 24.02 -25.07 0.68
CA THR A 552 23.31 -25.81 1.73
C THR A 552 21.84 -25.39 1.82
N ASP A 553 21.56 -24.10 1.79
CA ASP A 553 20.19 -23.57 1.88
C ASP A 553 19.37 -23.94 0.64
N VAL A 554 19.94 -23.87 -0.57
CA VAL A 554 19.29 -24.32 -1.81
C VAL A 554 19.03 -25.83 -1.78
N ALA A 555 19.98 -26.64 -1.32
CA ALA A 555 19.77 -28.08 -1.15
C ALA A 555 18.72 -28.38 -0.07
N GLY A 556 18.63 -27.54 0.96
CA GLY A 556 17.59 -27.59 1.99
C GLY A 556 16.21 -27.30 1.42
N LEU A 557 16.08 -26.23 0.63
CA LEU A 557 14.86 -25.87 -0.08
C LEU A 557 14.40 -26.99 -1.00
N GLY A 558 15.30 -27.55 -1.82
CA GLY A 558 14.98 -28.69 -2.70
C GLY A 558 14.43 -29.91 -1.95
N LYS A 559 14.85 -30.13 -0.69
CA LYS A 559 14.33 -31.20 0.16
C LYS A 559 13.01 -30.86 0.83
N ALA A 560 12.82 -29.60 1.23
CA ALA A 560 11.62 -29.14 1.93
C ALA A 560 10.44 -28.89 0.98
N PHE A 561 10.72 -28.40 -0.22
CA PHE A 561 9.73 -27.95 -1.20
C PHE A 561 8.68 -29.02 -1.57
N PRO A 562 9.02 -30.31 -1.78
CA PRO A 562 8.01 -31.34 -2.07
C PRO A 562 6.95 -31.52 -0.96
N SER A 563 7.30 -31.17 0.28
CA SER A 563 6.42 -31.27 1.45
C SER A 563 5.82 -29.93 1.88
N GLN A 564 6.17 -28.81 1.24
CA GLN A 564 5.58 -27.51 1.54
C GLN A 564 4.11 -27.49 1.14
N ASP A 565 3.30 -26.94 2.04
CA ASP A 565 1.90 -26.70 1.77
C ASP A 565 1.78 -25.50 0.84
N PHE A 566 1.05 -25.66 -0.25
CA PHE A 566 0.85 -24.59 -1.23
C PHE A 566 -0.64 -24.42 -1.38
N ASP A 567 -1.14 -23.26 -0.97
CA ASP A 567 -2.50 -22.88 -1.27
C ASP A 567 -2.64 -22.81 -2.80
N PRO A 568 -3.52 -23.61 -3.42
CA PRO A 568 -3.75 -23.53 -4.85
C PRO A 568 -4.21 -22.13 -5.30
N GLY A 569 -4.85 -21.36 -4.41
CA GLY A 569 -5.27 -19.98 -4.62
C GLY A 569 -4.12 -18.98 -4.79
N ASP A 570 -2.91 -19.31 -4.35
CA ASP A 570 -1.73 -18.48 -4.58
C ASP A 570 -1.25 -18.52 -6.03
N LEU A 571 -1.54 -19.60 -6.76
CA LEU A 571 -0.97 -19.82 -8.09
C LEU A 571 -1.35 -18.72 -9.10
N PRO A 572 -2.62 -18.26 -9.16
CA PRO A 572 -3.01 -17.08 -9.94
C PRO A 572 -2.40 -15.77 -9.46
N LEU A 573 -2.27 -15.57 -8.13
CA LEU A 573 -1.69 -14.36 -7.54
C LEU A 573 -0.23 -14.18 -7.96
N ARG A 574 0.54 -15.28 -7.93
CA ARG A 574 1.97 -15.29 -8.27
C ARG A 574 2.27 -14.77 -9.67
N ALA A 575 1.38 -14.98 -10.63
CA ALA A 575 1.57 -14.49 -11.99
C ALA A 575 1.64 -12.95 -12.05
N HIS A 576 0.99 -12.25 -11.13
CA HIS A 576 1.07 -10.80 -11.00
C HIS A 576 2.23 -10.37 -10.09
N GLU A 577 2.33 -10.98 -8.92
CA GLU A 577 3.26 -10.61 -7.85
C GLU A 577 4.75 -10.65 -8.26
N ILE A 578 5.16 -11.61 -9.08
CA ILE A 578 6.56 -11.72 -9.55
C ILE A 578 6.98 -10.46 -10.32
N LEU A 579 6.11 -9.96 -11.19
CA LEU A 579 6.40 -8.76 -11.97
C LEU A 579 6.19 -7.47 -11.18
N GLU A 580 5.35 -7.49 -10.15
CA GLU A 580 5.19 -6.37 -9.23
C GLU A 580 6.51 -6.15 -8.45
N ASN A 581 7.07 -7.23 -7.89
CA ASN A 581 8.39 -7.21 -7.27
C ASN A 581 9.48 -6.79 -8.27
N THR A 582 9.40 -7.26 -9.51
CA THR A 582 10.32 -6.85 -10.58
C THR A 582 10.28 -5.34 -10.82
N LEU A 583 9.09 -4.75 -10.90
CA LEU A 583 8.92 -3.31 -11.07
C LEU A 583 9.42 -2.53 -9.84
N GLN A 584 9.15 -3.06 -8.64
CA GLN A 584 9.52 -2.40 -7.39
C GLN A 584 11.02 -2.42 -7.13
N PHE A 585 11.69 -3.56 -7.38
CA PHE A 585 13.04 -3.82 -6.92
C PHE A 585 14.06 -3.94 -8.06
N GLU A 586 13.75 -4.74 -9.08
CA GLU A 586 14.72 -5.01 -10.15
C GLU A 586 14.86 -3.82 -11.11
N LEU A 587 13.74 -3.24 -11.56
CA LEU A 587 13.77 -2.10 -12.48
C LEU A 587 14.21 -0.78 -11.81
N THR A 588 14.24 -0.74 -10.48
CA THR A 588 14.80 0.38 -9.72
C THR A 588 16.30 0.20 -9.43
N GLY A 589 16.82 -1.02 -9.56
CA GLY A 589 18.19 -1.40 -9.18
C GLY A 589 18.39 -1.47 -7.66
N ASP A 590 17.30 -1.58 -6.90
CA ASP A 590 17.29 -1.51 -5.44
C ASP A 590 17.83 -2.79 -4.79
N THR A 591 17.89 -3.89 -5.53
CA THR A 591 18.49 -5.17 -5.13
C THR A 591 19.92 -5.36 -5.65
N ASP A 592 20.50 -4.41 -6.39
CA ASP A 592 21.86 -4.55 -6.93
C ASP A 592 22.92 -4.40 -5.84
N GLU A 593 23.74 -5.43 -5.66
CA GLU A 593 24.89 -5.41 -4.75
C GLU A 593 26.22 -5.24 -5.52
N GLY A 594 26.15 -4.65 -6.72
CA GLY A 594 27.28 -4.25 -7.55
C GLY A 594 27.44 -5.04 -8.85
N SER A 595 26.59 -6.03 -9.14
CA SER A 595 26.67 -6.80 -10.38
C SER A 595 26.25 -6.01 -11.62
N GLY A 596 25.30 -5.08 -11.47
CA GLY A 596 24.61 -4.40 -12.55
C GLY A 596 23.70 -5.33 -13.36
N THR A 597 23.20 -6.42 -12.77
CA THR A 597 22.49 -7.47 -13.51
C THR A 597 21.00 -7.59 -13.21
N ASN A 598 20.36 -6.62 -12.54
CA ASN A 598 18.91 -6.68 -12.26
C ASN A 598 18.03 -6.88 -13.51
N LEU A 599 18.44 -6.39 -14.68
CA LEU A 599 17.68 -6.64 -15.92
C LEU A 599 17.71 -8.13 -16.31
N ALA A 600 18.76 -8.86 -15.94
CA ALA A 600 18.82 -10.31 -16.11
C ALA A 600 17.89 -11.04 -15.13
N THR A 601 17.73 -10.51 -13.91
CA THR A 601 16.75 -10.97 -12.92
C THR A 601 15.33 -10.67 -13.40
N ALA A 602 15.07 -9.47 -13.94
CA ALA A 602 13.78 -9.09 -14.52
C ALA A 602 13.38 -10.00 -15.70
N ASP A 603 14.34 -10.35 -16.56
CA ASP A 603 14.17 -11.33 -17.64
C ASP A 603 13.82 -12.73 -17.10
N ALA A 604 14.51 -13.18 -16.06
CA ALA A 604 14.20 -14.45 -15.41
C ALA A 604 12.81 -14.46 -14.76
N ASN A 605 12.43 -13.38 -14.07
CA ASN A 605 11.10 -13.20 -13.47
C ASN A 605 9.99 -13.19 -14.53
N LEU A 606 10.25 -12.58 -15.69
CA LEU A 606 9.35 -12.61 -16.84
C LEU A 606 9.17 -14.04 -17.39
N ALA A 607 10.25 -14.83 -17.43
CA ALA A 607 10.19 -16.24 -17.80
C ALA A 607 9.38 -17.07 -16.80
N GLY A 608 9.57 -16.85 -15.49
CA GLY A 608 8.78 -17.50 -14.43
C GLY A 608 7.29 -17.15 -14.51
N THR A 609 6.98 -15.89 -14.80
CA THR A 609 5.60 -15.44 -15.03
C THR A 609 4.99 -16.12 -16.26
N ARG A 610 5.74 -16.25 -17.36
CA ARG A 610 5.30 -16.97 -18.57
C ARG A 610 5.02 -18.46 -18.29
N GLU A 611 5.81 -19.10 -17.43
CA GLU A 611 5.56 -20.48 -17.00
C GLU A 611 4.27 -20.58 -16.17
N LEU A 612 4.04 -19.66 -15.23
CA LEU A 612 2.80 -19.61 -14.46
C LEU A 612 1.57 -19.46 -15.37
N LEU A 613 1.64 -18.57 -16.36
CA LEU A 613 0.58 -18.43 -17.35
C LEU A 613 0.38 -19.69 -18.19
N THR A 614 1.47 -20.42 -18.48
CA THR A 614 1.40 -21.70 -19.19
C THR A 614 0.66 -22.76 -18.38
N VAL A 615 0.91 -22.87 -17.07
CA VAL A 615 0.19 -23.83 -16.22
C VAL A 615 -1.27 -23.42 -15.99
N LEU A 616 -1.57 -22.12 -15.99
CA LEU A 616 -2.92 -21.57 -15.80
C LEU A 616 -3.74 -21.52 -17.12
N LYS A 617 -3.08 -21.65 -18.27
CA LYS A 617 -3.69 -21.57 -19.60
C LYS A 617 -4.93 -22.44 -19.80
N PRO A 618 -4.97 -23.71 -19.35
CA PRO A 618 -6.15 -24.55 -19.50
C PRO A 618 -7.39 -23.97 -18.81
N LEU A 619 -7.20 -23.24 -17.70
CA LEU A 619 -8.30 -22.60 -16.98
C LEU A 619 -8.67 -21.25 -17.64
N LEU A 620 -7.68 -20.48 -18.09
CA LEU A 620 -7.90 -19.12 -18.62
C LEU A 620 -8.48 -19.09 -20.04
N THR A 621 -8.20 -20.08 -20.89
CA THR A 621 -8.53 -20.02 -22.33
C THR A 621 -10.04 -19.85 -22.57
N ASP A 622 -10.87 -20.61 -21.86
CA ASP A 622 -12.32 -20.55 -22.04
C ASP A 622 -12.96 -19.41 -21.21
N ARG A 623 -12.35 -19.06 -20.07
CA ARG A 623 -12.84 -18.05 -19.13
C ARG A 623 -12.61 -16.63 -19.64
N ALA A 624 -11.43 -16.39 -20.22
CA ALA A 624 -10.97 -15.08 -20.62
C ALA A 624 -10.14 -15.16 -21.91
N PRO A 625 -10.77 -15.44 -23.07
CA PRO A 625 -10.07 -15.74 -24.32
C PRO A 625 -9.22 -14.58 -24.88
N LYS A 626 -9.38 -13.38 -24.32
CA LYS A 626 -8.58 -12.19 -24.68
C LYS A 626 -7.42 -11.93 -23.73
N VAL A 627 -7.47 -12.42 -22.49
CA VAL A 627 -6.45 -12.11 -21.48
C VAL A 627 -5.12 -12.69 -21.89
N LEU A 628 -5.05 -13.98 -22.22
CA LEU A 628 -3.78 -14.61 -22.61
C LEU A 628 -3.14 -13.97 -23.85
N PRO A 629 -3.85 -13.73 -24.98
CA PRO A 629 -3.25 -13.04 -26.12
C PRO A 629 -2.76 -11.61 -25.81
N THR A 630 -3.48 -10.86 -24.98
CA THR A 630 -3.05 -9.52 -24.55
C THR A 630 -1.78 -9.62 -23.70
N VAL A 631 -1.81 -10.44 -22.65
CA VAL A 631 -0.67 -10.66 -21.75
C VAL A 631 0.55 -11.19 -22.51
N ASP A 632 0.38 -12.15 -23.42
CA ASP A 632 1.47 -12.68 -24.27
C ASP A 632 2.09 -11.56 -25.12
N THR A 633 1.27 -10.64 -25.65
CA THR A 633 1.75 -9.49 -26.43
C THR A 633 2.57 -8.54 -25.56
N ASP A 634 2.13 -8.27 -24.33
CA ASP A 634 2.84 -7.38 -23.41
C ASP A 634 4.09 -8.03 -22.81
N ILE A 635 4.07 -9.34 -22.53
CA ILE A 635 5.27 -10.12 -22.20
C ILE A 635 6.29 -10.01 -23.35
N ASP A 636 5.87 -10.24 -24.60
CA ASP A 636 6.78 -10.13 -25.74
C ASP A 636 7.31 -8.70 -25.94
N ARG A 637 6.53 -7.69 -25.55
CA ARG A 637 6.97 -6.29 -25.56
C ARG A 637 8.02 -6.03 -24.48
N VAL A 638 7.80 -6.48 -23.24
CA VAL A 638 8.78 -6.36 -22.15
C VAL A 638 10.05 -7.15 -22.49
N GLN A 639 9.91 -8.37 -22.99
CA GLN A 639 11.03 -9.21 -23.45
C GLN A 639 11.88 -8.47 -24.48
N LYS A 640 11.28 -7.90 -25.53
CA LYS A 640 12.03 -7.13 -26.54
C LYS A 640 12.78 -5.94 -25.96
N LEU A 641 12.22 -5.28 -24.95
CA LEU A 641 12.88 -4.16 -24.28
C LEU A 641 14.05 -4.64 -23.42
N LEU A 642 13.92 -5.77 -22.73
CA LEU A 642 15.00 -6.40 -21.97
C LEU A 642 16.11 -6.91 -22.89
N ASP A 643 15.76 -7.60 -23.98
CA ASP A 643 16.70 -8.08 -25.00
C ASP A 643 17.52 -6.94 -25.60
N ALA A 644 16.92 -5.76 -25.79
CA ALA A 644 17.62 -4.58 -26.28
C ALA A 644 18.68 -4.03 -25.30
N GLN A 645 18.62 -4.43 -24.02
CA GLN A 645 19.61 -4.07 -22.99
C GLN A 645 20.65 -5.18 -22.75
N HIS A 646 20.62 -6.24 -23.54
CA HIS A 646 21.54 -7.37 -23.46
C HIS A 646 22.42 -7.45 -24.71
N ASP A 647 23.73 -7.35 -24.56
CA ASP A 647 24.71 -7.43 -25.65
C ASP A 647 25.84 -8.41 -25.31
N GLY A 648 26.03 -9.44 -26.14
CA GLY A 648 27.17 -10.36 -26.04
C GLY A 648 27.37 -11.00 -24.67
N GLY A 649 26.30 -11.28 -23.92
CA GLY A 649 26.35 -11.84 -22.56
C GLY A 649 26.43 -10.82 -21.42
N HIS A 650 26.39 -9.52 -21.74
CA HIS A 650 26.42 -8.43 -20.76
C HIS A 650 25.08 -7.72 -20.72
N TRP A 651 24.61 -7.43 -19.51
CA TRP A 651 23.40 -6.65 -19.28
C TRP A 651 23.76 -5.19 -19.02
N THR A 652 22.95 -4.28 -19.53
CA THR A 652 23.07 -2.86 -19.22
C THR A 652 22.59 -2.66 -17.78
N PRO A 653 23.44 -2.15 -16.87
CA PRO A 653 23.01 -1.85 -15.50
C PRO A 653 21.88 -0.83 -15.48
N VAL A 654 20.95 -0.99 -14.55
CA VAL A 654 19.73 -0.16 -14.47
C VAL A 654 20.08 1.32 -14.34
N GLU A 655 21.11 1.66 -13.57
CA GLU A 655 21.63 3.01 -13.38
C GLU A 655 22.27 3.62 -14.64
N LYS A 656 22.59 2.80 -15.65
CA LYS A 656 23.14 3.23 -16.93
C LYS A 656 22.11 3.27 -18.07
N LEU A 657 20.88 2.84 -17.81
CA LEU A 657 19.80 2.96 -18.79
C LEU A 657 19.55 4.42 -19.18
N SER A 658 19.21 4.64 -20.44
CA SER A 658 18.73 5.95 -20.86
C SER A 658 17.37 6.25 -20.20
N ASP A 659 17.09 7.53 -19.94
CA ASP A 659 15.78 7.96 -19.43
C ASP A 659 14.61 7.51 -20.32
N ALA A 660 14.87 7.33 -21.61
CA ALA A 660 13.87 6.85 -22.56
C ALA A 660 13.61 5.34 -22.39
N ASP A 661 14.66 4.54 -22.26
CA ASP A 661 14.55 3.09 -22.14
C ASP A 661 14.02 2.69 -20.76
N ARG A 662 14.45 3.37 -19.69
CA ARG A 662 13.87 3.18 -18.34
C ARG A 662 12.37 3.43 -18.35
N ARG A 663 11.90 4.57 -18.89
CA ARG A 663 10.46 4.87 -19.01
C ARG A 663 9.70 3.86 -19.87
N ARG A 664 10.32 3.31 -20.92
CA ARG A 664 9.69 2.30 -21.77
C ARG A 664 9.57 0.96 -21.05
N LEU A 665 10.60 0.53 -20.34
CA LEU A 665 10.58 -0.66 -19.50
C LEU A 665 9.53 -0.53 -18.39
N ASP A 666 9.62 0.52 -17.55
CA ASP A 666 8.67 0.74 -16.45
C ASP A 666 7.22 0.81 -16.96
N GLY A 667 6.99 1.54 -18.06
CA GLY A 667 5.65 1.67 -18.64
C GLY A 667 5.13 0.40 -19.31
N ALA A 668 6.01 -0.43 -19.90
CA ALA A 668 5.61 -1.72 -20.48
C ALA A 668 5.33 -2.76 -19.38
N THR A 669 6.17 -2.82 -18.35
CA THR A 669 5.96 -3.70 -17.19
C THR A 669 4.73 -3.29 -16.39
N GLY A 670 4.50 -1.99 -16.20
CA GLY A 670 3.28 -1.48 -15.57
C GLY A 670 2.02 -1.85 -16.34
N GLN A 671 2.03 -1.73 -17.67
CA GLN A 671 0.91 -2.18 -18.51
C GLN A 671 0.68 -3.69 -18.39
N LEU A 672 1.76 -4.48 -18.46
CA LEU A 672 1.68 -5.92 -18.27
C LEU A 672 1.08 -6.30 -16.91
N LEU A 673 1.43 -5.58 -15.84
CA LEU A 673 0.83 -5.77 -14.51
C LEU A 673 -0.67 -5.47 -14.51
N GLU A 674 -1.11 -4.39 -15.15
CA GLU A 674 -2.54 -4.08 -15.31
C GLU A 674 -3.29 -5.20 -16.06
N ASP A 675 -2.68 -5.78 -17.09
CA ASP A 675 -3.28 -6.86 -17.88
C ASP A 675 -3.23 -8.23 -17.17
N LEU A 676 -2.30 -8.42 -16.23
CA LEU A 676 -2.24 -9.58 -15.34
C LEU A 676 -3.22 -9.50 -14.17
N ALA A 677 -3.57 -8.29 -13.73
CA ALA A 677 -4.40 -8.05 -12.54
C ALA A 677 -5.76 -8.79 -12.51
N PRO A 678 -6.45 -9.06 -13.63
CA PRO A 678 -7.69 -9.83 -13.60
C PRO A 678 -7.52 -11.35 -13.37
N ILE A 679 -6.31 -11.90 -13.56
CA ILE A 679 -6.08 -13.36 -13.51
C ILE A 679 -6.40 -13.95 -12.13
N PRO A 680 -5.97 -13.35 -11.00
CA PRO A 680 -6.39 -13.79 -9.67
C PRO A 680 -7.90 -13.92 -9.51
N ASP A 681 -8.67 -12.87 -9.82
CA ASP A 681 -10.13 -12.87 -9.69
C ASP A 681 -10.80 -13.93 -10.59
N LEU A 682 -10.28 -14.11 -11.80
CA LEU A 682 -10.78 -15.09 -12.77
C LEU A 682 -10.59 -16.54 -12.32
N LEU A 683 -9.57 -16.78 -11.50
CA LEU A 683 -9.17 -18.11 -11.03
C LEU A 683 -9.34 -18.31 -9.52
N GLU A 684 -9.97 -17.35 -8.86
CA GLU A 684 -10.32 -17.42 -7.45
C GLU A 684 -11.17 -18.64 -7.14
N ILE A 685 -10.76 -19.37 -6.09
CA ILE A 685 -11.45 -20.55 -5.61
C ILE A 685 -12.76 -20.10 -4.96
N ARG A 686 -13.88 -20.48 -5.55
CA ARG A 686 -15.21 -20.13 -5.03
C ARG A 686 -15.84 -21.36 -4.41
N LYS A 687 -16.38 -21.26 -3.19
CA LYS A 687 -17.07 -22.39 -2.53
C LYS A 687 -18.39 -22.78 -3.20
N SER A 688 -18.83 -22.02 -4.20
CA SER A 688 -19.91 -22.42 -5.10
C SER A 688 -19.56 -23.56 -6.06
N ALA A 689 -18.26 -23.83 -6.26
CA ALA A 689 -17.72 -24.81 -7.20
C ALA A 689 -17.99 -26.27 -6.78
#